data_AF-A0A087VJ26-F1
#
_entry.id   AF-A0A087VJ26-F1
#
_cell.length_a   1.000
_cell.length_b   1.000
_cell.length_c   1.000
_cell.angle_alpha   90.00
_cell.angle_beta   90.00
_cell.angle_gamma   90.00
#
_symmetry.space_group_name_H-M   'P 1'
#
loop_
_entity.id
_entity.type
_entity.pdbx_description
1 polymer ?
#
loop_
_entity_poly.entity_id
_entity_poly.type
_entity_poly.pdbx_seq_one_letter_code
_entity_poly.pdbx_strand_id
1 'polypeptide(L)'
;VRKFFPETWIWDLVHTDSKGEVNIFYTIPDTITEWKASAFCVQDNAGFGISSPVSLTAFQPFFVDLTLPYSVIRGEKFNLVANVFNYLNRCIQISALLAKSSDYKAEILSPEGNTATVCANERKTYIWAVSPLKLGEVKFTITAEAKLNTRGTGNSTSPEEETIRRDTLIQTLLVEPEGIKKELTQSSLICTKGITTSEPVSLSLPKNIVKGSARAYFSVIGDILGTALRNMENLLHMPYGCGEQNMALFTPNIYALDYLNKTGQLTEEIRVKGTGYLSTGYQKQLSYKHRDGSYSSFGTRDREGNVWLTAFVYKSFAQARRYIYIDDNVQSQTLIWLASKQKSDGCFENAGSHFNNALKGGEEGEYSLTAYVVAALLEAGHSAAHPVIQSGMNCLETAFDNGVHNLYNQALFAYAYGLADNEKRCQFFLEKLDKTATRDGGLVHWQREKKPPADDFPVFYYRAPSAEIEMTSYVLLALLNKAKLTPEDLSYISRIVHWLVKQQNPYGGFSSSQDTVVALQALAQYGYLTFSKESLNTVKVNFMESPSRAFQVNDKNRFLLQQASLPTIPGKYSVEVNGTGCVYLQTTLRYNVHLPKKVAGFSLSVQLANVSCTSNFPPKFDLVLSASYTGNRKVSNMAIIDVKMLSGFVPVRSSLKKLQYQNSVVDRVDIKNNHILFYLQKVSQKEISFSFSVEQSLPVSDIKPVPVHMYDYYETDEYALAEYKTPC
;
A
#
# COMPACT_ATOMS: atom_id res chain seq x y z
N VAL A 1 -14.54 -25.71 -21.69
CA VAL A 1 -14.80 -24.39 -21.04
C VAL A 1 -13.53 -23.99 -20.34
N ARG A 2 -12.99 -22.84 -20.70
CA ARG A 2 -11.71 -22.32 -20.27
C ARG A 2 -11.93 -21.18 -19.28
N LYS A 3 -11.35 -21.32 -18.10
CA LYS A 3 -11.55 -20.44 -16.93
C LYS A 3 -10.29 -20.26 -16.08
N PHE A 4 -9.25 -21.08 -16.27
CA PHE A 4 -8.03 -21.07 -15.46
C PHE A 4 -6.85 -20.49 -16.25
N PHE A 5 -6.52 -19.22 -15.98
CA PHE A 5 -5.47 -18.45 -16.65
C PHE A 5 -4.47 -17.88 -15.64
N PRO A 6 -3.65 -18.73 -14.99
CA PRO A 6 -2.61 -18.27 -14.10
C PRO A 6 -1.45 -17.63 -14.89
N GLU A 7 -0.75 -16.69 -14.25
CA GLU A 7 0.50 -16.14 -14.79
C GLU A 7 1.66 -17.13 -14.63
N THR A 8 1.69 -17.90 -13.54
CA THR A 8 2.67 -18.98 -13.27
C THR A 8 1.93 -20.30 -13.02
N TRP A 9 2.32 -21.37 -13.72
CA TRP A 9 1.63 -22.68 -13.64
C TRP A 9 2.12 -23.58 -12.49
N ILE A 10 3.43 -23.88 -12.44
CA ILE A 10 4.01 -24.84 -11.47
C ILE A 10 5.11 -24.14 -10.69
N TRP A 11 5.02 -24.16 -9.35
CA TRP A 11 6.04 -23.66 -8.43
C TRP A 11 5.99 -24.46 -7.11
N ASP A 12 6.42 -25.72 -7.16
CA ASP A 12 6.30 -26.68 -6.06
C ASP A 12 7.64 -27.35 -5.70
N LEU A 13 7.72 -27.86 -4.47
CA LEU A 13 8.84 -28.66 -3.95
C LEU A 13 8.35 -30.09 -3.71
N VAL A 14 9.06 -31.07 -4.25
CA VAL A 14 8.67 -32.48 -4.22
C VAL A 14 9.83 -33.37 -3.80
N HIS A 15 9.54 -34.41 -3.02
CA HIS A 15 10.50 -35.44 -2.66
C HIS A 15 10.45 -36.59 -3.66
N THR A 16 11.62 -37.02 -4.11
CA THR A 16 11.77 -38.22 -4.94
C THR A 16 11.81 -39.48 -4.09
N ASP A 17 11.52 -40.62 -4.71
CA ASP A 17 11.67 -41.92 -4.08
C ASP A 17 13.16 -42.33 -3.97
N SER A 18 13.42 -43.53 -3.43
CA SER A 18 14.78 -44.08 -3.32
C SER A 18 15.53 -44.24 -4.64
N LYS A 19 14.84 -44.15 -5.79
CA LYS A 19 15.43 -44.22 -7.13
C LYS A 19 15.62 -42.84 -7.76
N GLY A 20 15.19 -41.77 -7.08
CA GLY A 20 15.25 -40.41 -7.60
C GLY A 20 14.08 -40.05 -8.52
N GLU A 21 13.00 -40.82 -8.50
CA GLU A 21 11.84 -40.62 -9.37
C GLU A 21 10.63 -40.07 -8.57
N VAL A 22 9.84 -39.20 -9.22
CA VAL A 22 8.56 -38.72 -8.69
C VAL A 22 7.60 -38.45 -9.85
N ASN A 23 6.36 -38.89 -9.71
CA ASN A 23 5.30 -38.64 -10.68
C ASN A 23 4.23 -37.75 -10.05
N ILE A 24 3.96 -36.61 -10.70
CA ILE A 24 3.01 -35.61 -10.22
C ILE A 24 2.11 -35.23 -11.37
N PHE A 25 0.81 -35.14 -11.09
CA PHE A 25 -0.19 -34.82 -12.08
C PHE A 25 -0.68 -33.39 -11.85
N TYR A 26 -0.44 -32.54 -12.85
CA TYR A 26 -0.95 -31.17 -12.89
C TYR A 26 -1.95 -31.04 -14.03
N THR A 27 -3.03 -30.29 -13.78
CA THR A 27 -3.94 -29.87 -14.85
C THR A 27 -3.29 -28.72 -15.61
N ILE A 28 -3.14 -28.88 -16.92
CA ILE A 28 -2.59 -27.84 -17.82
C ILE A 28 -3.52 -26.61 -17.78
N PRO A 29 -2.98 -25.38 -17.71
CA PRO A 29 -3.79 -24.18 -17.74
C PRO A 29 -4.52 -24.01 -19.07
N ASP A 30 -5.62 -23.28 -19.04
CA ASP A 30 -6.44 -23.05 -20.23
C ASP A 30 -5.82 -22.03 -21.22
N THR A 31 -4.65 -21.48 -20.88
CA THR A 31 -3.87 -20.56 -21.72
C THR A 31 -3.24 -21.32 -22.89
N ILE A 32 -3.49 -20.84 -24.11
CA ILE A 32 -2.92 -21.40 -25.33
C ILE A 32 -1.54 -20.77 -25.55
N THR A 33 -0.51 -21.48 -25.11
CA THR A 33 0.87 -21.00 -25.09
C THR A 33 1.87 -22.16 -25.01
N GLU A 34 3.15 -21.85 -25.22
CA GLU A 34 4.25 -22.74 -24.88
C GLU A 34 4.66 -22.53 -23.42
N TRP A 35 4.42 -23.53 -22.58
CA TRP A 35 4.90 -23.55 -21.20
C TRP A 35 6.32 -24.11 -21.17
N LYS A 36 7.24 -23.41 -20.48
CA LYS A 36 8.59 -23.90 -20.24
C LYS A 36 8.74 -24.24 -18.76
N ALA A 37 9.16 -25.47 -18.48
CA ALA A 37 9.38 -25.97 -17.14
C ALA A 37 10.85 -26.35 -16.97
N SER A 38 11.43 -26.00 -15.84
CA SER A 38 12.76 -26.44 -15.41
C SER A 38 12.69 -26.85 -13.96
N ALA A 39 13.49 -27.81 -13.57
CA ALA A 39 13.60 -28.26 -12.19
C ALA A 39 15.04 -28.15 -11.71
N PHE A 40 15.21 -28.04 -10.39
CA PHE A 40 16.49 -28.25 -9.74
C PHE A 40 16.28 -29.19 -8.55
N CYS A 41 17.29 -29.97 -8.22
CA CYS A 41 17.27 -30.93 -7.13
C CYS A 41 18.50 -30.73 -6.23
N VAL A 42 18.34 -31.07 -4.95
CA VAL A 42 19.41 -31.06 -3.95
C VAL A 42 19.41 -32.42 -3.27
N GLN A 43 20.55 -33.09 -3.25
CA GLN A 43 20.73 -34.38 -2.58
C GLN A 43 22.04 -34.37 -1.80
N ASP A 44 22.05 -34.98 -0.60
CA ASP A 44 23.15 -34.82 0.36
C ASP A 44 24.53 -35.27 -0.17
N ASN A 45 24.58 -36.31 -1.02
CA ASN A 45 25.84 -36.85 -1.55
C ASN A 45 26.24 -36.25 -2.90
N ALA A 46 25.28 -36.09 -3.81
CA ALA A 46 25.51 -35.63 -5.19
C ALA A 46 25.46 -34.10 -5.34
N GLY A 47 24.96 -33.39 -4.33
CA GLY A 47 24.86 -31.93 -4.31
C GLY A 47 23.68 -31.39 -5.11
N PHE A 48 23.90 -30.27 -5.81
CA PHE A 48 22.88 -29.55 -6.59
C PHE A 48 22.88 -29.98 -8.05
N GLY A 49 21.70 -30.31 -8.57
CA GLY A 49 21.48 -30.60 -9.99
C GLY A 49 20.44 -29.65 -10.59
N ILE A 50 20.62 -29.27 -11.85
CA ILE A 50 19.64 -28.48 -12.61
C ILE A 50 19.27 -29.22 -13.88
N SER A 51 17.97 -29.28 -14.18
CA SER A 51 17.49 -29.88 -15.42
C SER A 51 17.61 -28.88 -16.58
N SER A 52 17.78 -29.40 -17.79
CA SER A 52 17.51 -28.57 -18.97
C SER A 52 16.01 -28.20 -18.99
N PRO A 53 15.65 -26.98 -19.44
CA PRO A 53 14.27 -26.60 -19.61
C PRO A 53 13.56 -27.50 -20.64
N VAL A 54 12.38 -27.97 -20.28
CA VAL A 54 11.48 -28.74 -21.17
C VAL A 54 10.31 -27.84 -21.54
N SER A 55 9.82 -27.97 -22.77
CA SER A 55 8.69 -27.18 -23.26
C SER A 55 7.46 -28.07 -23.51
N LEU A 56 6.30 -27.56 -23.13
CA LEU A 56 4.99 -28.17 -23.36
C LEU A 56 4.10 -27.14 -24.05
N THR A 57 3.72 -27.40 -25.29
CA THR A 57 2.76 -26.56 -26.00
C THR A 57 1.33 -26.93 -25.61
N ALA A 58 0.66 -26.06 -24.86
CA ALA A 58 -0.77 -26.16 -24.61
C ALA A 58 -1.51 -25.52 -25.80
N PHE A 59 -2.12 -26.35 -26.64
CA PHE A 59 -2.73 -25.87 -27.88
C PHE A 59 -4.07 -26.53 -28.16
N GLN A 60 -5.02 -25.71 -28.61
CA GLN A 60 -6.31 -26.16 -29.10
C GLN A 60 -6.46 -25.71 -30.55
N PRO A 61 -6.77 -26.61 -31.50
CA PRO A 61 -6.86 -26.23 -32.92
C PRO A 61 -8.00 -25.25 -33.26
N PHE A 62 -8.99 -25.11 -32.39
CA PHE A 62 -10.10 -24.17 -32.56
C PHE A 62 -10.43 -23.53 -31.20
N PHE A 63 -10.28 -22.21 -31.10
CA PHE A 63 -10.46 -21.50 -29.84
C PHE A 63 -10.83 -20.03 -30.05
N VAL A 64 -11.37 -19.42 -29.01
CA VAL A 64 -11.67 -17.98 -28.96
C VAL A 64 -10.80 -17.27 -27.94
N ASP A 65 -10.20 -16.14 -28.29
CA ASP A 65 -9.44 -15.30 -27.38
C ASP A 65 -10.12 -13.95 -27.19
N LEU A 66 -10.01 -13.36 -26.00
CA LEU A 66 -10.62 -12.07 -25.66
C LEU A 66 -9.55 -11.03 -25.35
N THR A 67 -9.71 -9.85 -25.95
CA THR A 67 -8.92 -8.67 -25.59
C THR A 67 -9.79 -7.70 -24.80
N LEU A 68 -9.45 -7.51 -23.54
CA LEU A 68 -10.13 -6.60 -22.60
C LEU A 68 -9.15 -5.55 -22.09
N PRO A 69 -9.62 -4.32 -21.76
CA PRO A 69 -8.83 -3.36 -21.02
C PRO A 69 -8.54 -3.87 -19.59
N TYR A 70 -7.58 -3.26 -18.89
CA TYR A 70 -7.29 -3.60 -17.49
C TYR A 70 -8.49 -3.30 -16.57
N SER A 71 -9.06 -2.10 -16.71
CA SER A 71 -10.28 -1.68 -16.03
C SER A 71 -11.07 -0.71 -16.91
N VAL A 72 -12.35 -0.53 -16.58
CA VAL A 72 -13.25 0.44 -17.20
C VAL A 72 -14.06 1.15 -16.13
N ILE A 73 -14.45 2.39 -16.38
CA ILE A 73 -15.33 3.13 -15.48
C ILE A 73 -16.78 2.84 -15.85
N ARG A 74 -17.65 2.72 -14.85
CA ARG A 74 -19.09 2.50 -15.08
C ARG A 74 -19.68 3.56 -16.03
N GLY A 75 -20.51 3.08 -16.96
CA GLY A 75 -21.17 3.94 -17.94
C GLY A 75 -20.28 4.37 -19.12
N GLU A 76 -19.04 3.89 -19.20
CA GLU A 76 -18.26 3.90 -20.45
C GLU A 76 -18.72 2.76 -21.37
N LYS A 77 -18.30 2.83 -22.64
CA LYS A 77 -18.48 1.74 -23.60
C LYS A 77 -17.13 1.33 -24.14
N PHE A 78 -16.83 0.05 -24.14
CA PHE A 78 -15.59 -0.45 -24.73
C PHE A 78 -15.90 -1.51 -25.77
N ASN A 79 -14.99 -1.66 -26.72
CA ASN A 79 -15.08 -2.74 -27.70
C ASN A 79 -14.44 -4.00 -27.10
N LEU A 80 -15.28 -4.96 -26.75
CA LEU A 80 -14.84 -6.31 -26.44
C LEU A 80 -14.50 -7.01 -27.77
N VAL A 81 -13.21 -7.25 -27.97
CA VAL A 81 -12.70 -7.89 -29.19
C VAL A 81 -12.51 -9.37 -28.91
N ALA A 82 -13.19 -10.22 -29.69
CA ALA A 82 -12.98 -11.66 -29.66
C ALA A 82 -12.37 -12.16 -30.96
N ASN A 83 -11.29 -12.91 -30.85
CA ASN A 83 -10.62 -13.52 -32.00
C ASN A 83 -10.88 -15.03 -31.97
N VAL A 84 -11.62 -15.54 -32.94
CA VAL A 84 -11.85 -16.97 -33.13
C VAL A 84 -10.83 -17.49 -34.14
N PHE A 85 -9.97 -18.40 -33.70
CA PHE A 85 -8.90 -18.98 -34.50
C PHE A 85 -9.28 -20.36 -35.00
N ASN A 86 -8.98 -20.64 -36.27
CA ASN A 86 -9.14 -21.95 -36.88
C ASN A 86 -7.80 -22.47 -37.39
N TYR A 87 -7.19 -23.38 -36.65
CA TYR A 87 -6.01 -24.15 -37.07
C TYR A 87 -6.36 -25.56 -37.54
N LEU A 88 -7.63 -25.87 -37.80
CA LEU A 88 -8.02 -27.09 -38.51
C LEU A 88 -7.64 -26.95 -39.99
N ASN A 89 -7.36 -28.06 -40.64
CA ASN A 89 -6.96 -28.12 -42.06
C ASN A 89 -8.12 -27.92 -43.07
N ARG A 90 -9.22 -27.28 -42.66
CA ARG A 90 -10.44 -27.12 -43.47
C ARG A 90 -11.18 -25.84 -43.10
N CYS A 91 -11.99 -25.35 -44.04
CA CYS A 91 -12.90 -24.25 -43.79
C CYS A 91 -14.12 -24.72 -43.01
N ILE A 92 -14.47 -23.96 -41.97
CA ILE A 92 -15.57 -24.26 -41.05
C ILE A 92 -16.48 -23.05 -40.93
N GLN A 93 -17.78 -23.31 -40.75
CA GLN A 93 -18.71 -22.26 -40.40
C GLN A 93 -18.66 -22.09 -38.89
N ILE A 94 -18.32 -20.90 -38.42
CA ILE A 94 -18.21 -20.60 -37.00
C ILE A 94 -19.35 -19.69 -36.56
N SER A 95 -19.72 -19.79 -35.28
CA SER A 95 -20.57 -18.82 -34.62
C SER A 95 -20.00 -18.42 -33.27
N ALA A 96 -19.93 -17.12 -32.97
CA ALA A 96 -19.49 -16.61 -31.69
C ALA A 96 -20.65 -15.89 -30.97
N LEU A 97 -20.86 -16.24 -29.70
CA LEU A 97 -21.96 -15.70 -28.90
C LEU A 97 -21.45 -15.24 -27.53
N LEU A 98 -21.65 -13.97 -27.22
CA LEU A 98 -21.46 -13.42 -25.88
C LEU A 98 -22.73 -13.67 -25.05
N ALA A 99 -22.58 -14.31 -23.89
CA ALA A 99 -23.70 -14.64 -23.02
C ALA A 99 -24.40 -13.35 -22.52
N LYS A 100 -25.73 -13.36 -22.46
CA LYS A 100 -26.47 -12.24 -21.87
C LYS A 100 -26.29 -12.23 -20.35
N SER A 101 -26.14 -11.05 -19.76
CA SER A 101 -26.01 -10.87 -18.30
C SER A 101 -26.78 -9.61 -17.86
N SER A 102 -27.24 -9.59 -16.62
CA SER A 102 -27.76 -8.36 -15.99
C SER A 102 -26.66 -7.34 -15.67
N ASP A 103 -25.40 -7.77 -15.66
CA ASP A 103 -24.26 -6.96 -15.22
C ASP A 103 -23.77 -5.98 -16.30
N TYR A 104 -24.13 -6.19 -17.57
CA TYR A 104 -23.72 -5.37 -18.71
C TYR A 104 -24.75 -5.40 -19.84
N LYS A 105 -24.68 -4.39 -20.72
CA LYS A 105 -25.33 -4.40 -22.04
C LYS A 105 -24.27 -4.65 -23.10
N ALA A 106 -24.60 -5.45 -24.12
CA ALA A 106 -23.69 -5.74 -25.23
C ALA A 106 -24.44 -5.72 -26.55
N GLU A 107 -23.86 -5.04 -27.54
CA GLU A 107 -24.36 -4.94 -28.91
C GLU A 107 -23.25 -5.36 -29.87
N ILE A 108 -23.55 -6.26 -30.81
CA ILE A 108 -22.57 -6.69 -31.80
C ILE A 108 -22.39 -5.59 -32.86
N LEU A 109 -21.15 -5.20 -33.13
CA LEU A 109 -20.80 -4.21 -34.14
C LEU A 109 -20.42 -4.83 -35.49
N SER A 110 -20.14 -6.13 -35.52
CA SER A 110 -19.74 -6.84 -36.74
C SER A 110 -20.93 -6.98 -37.72
N PRO A 111 -20.82 -6.48 -38.96
CA PRO A 111 -21.95 -6.40 -39.92
C PRO A 111 -22.45 -7.76 -40.42
N GLU A 112 -21.61 -8.80 -40.35
CA GLU A 112 -21.95 -10.18 -40.76
C GLU A 112 -22.71 -10.97 -39.67
N GLY A 113 -23.08 -10.32 -38.56
CA GLY A 113 -23.74 -10.97 -37.43
C GLY A 113 -22.80 -11.92 -36.66
N ASN A 114 -23.37 -12.98 -36.08
CA ASN A 114 -22.63 -13.90 -35.20
C ASN A 114 -21.93 -15.03 -35.95
N THR A 115 -22.14 -15.18 -37.26
CA THR A 115 -21.69 -16.35 -38.05
C THR A 115 -20.71 -15.94 -39.14
N ALA A 116 -19.65 -16.71 -39.36
CA ALA A 116 -18.71 -16.48 -40.45
C ALA A 116 -18.11 -17.81 -40.94
N THR A 117 -17.61 -17.85 -42.16
CA THR A 117 -16.76 -18.97 -42.62
C THR A 117 -15.30 -18.60 -42.40
N VAL A 118 -14.52 -19.49 -41.80
CA VAL A 118 -13.09 -19.28 -41.53
C VAL A 118 -12.32 -20.48 -42.04
N CYS A 119 -11.31 -20.25 -42.88
CA CYS A 119 -10.49 -21.29 -43.46
C CYS A 119 -9.31 -21.67 -42.55
N ALA A 120 -8.51 -22.63 -43.00
CA ALA A 120 -7.37 -23.13 -42.24
C ALA A 120 -6.32 -22.04 -42.01
N ASN A 121 -5.81 -21.93 -40.79
CA ASN A 121 -4.85 -20.93 -40.34
C ASN A 121 -5.34 -19.48 -40.45
N GLU A 122 -6.66 -19.27 -40.48
CA GLU A 122 -7.28 -17.97 -40.45
C GLU A 122 -7.93 -17.68 -39.09
N ARG A 123 -8.26 -16.41 -38.87
CA ARG A 123 -9.04 -15.95 -37.72
C ARG A 123 -10.17 -15.05 -38.15
N LYS A 124 -11.27 -15.09 -37.39
CA LYS A 124 -12.33 -14.08 -37.47
C LYS A 124 -12.36 -13.27 -36.19
N THR A 125 -12.47 -11.96 -36.34
CA THR A 125 -12.63 -11.04 -35.22
C THR A 125 -14.09 -10.61 -35.12
N TYR A 126 -14.68 -10.79 -33.94
CA TYR A 126 -15.99 -10.28 -33.57
C TYR A 126 -15.82 -9.14 -32.57
N ILE A 127 -16.63 -8.10 -32.69
CA ILE A 127 -16.56 -6.94 -31.83
C ILE A 127 -17.93 -6.68 -31.21
N TRP A 128 -17.98 -6.62 -29.88
CA TRP A 128 -19.16 -6.15 -29.15
C TRP A 128 -18.88 -4.80 -28.49
N ALA A 129 -19.76 -3.84 -28.71
CA ALA A 129 -19.85 -2.65 -27.89
C ALA A 129 -20.47 -3.04 -26.54
N VAL A 130 -19.67 -3.01 -25.48
CA VAL A 130 -20.08 -3.43 -24.14
C VAL A 130 -20.16 -2.22 -23.21
N SER A 131 -21.27 -2.09 -22.49
CA SER A 131 -21.46 -1.10 -21.43
C SER A 131 -21.71 -1.79 -20.09
N PRO A 132 -20.75 -1.75 -19.14
CA PRO A 132 -20.92 -2.35 -17.83
C PRO A 132 -21.86 -1.51 -16.95
N LEU A 133 -22.74 -2.19 -16.22
CA LEU A 133 -23.72 -1.58 -15.32
C LEU A 133 -23.36 -1.80 -13.85
N LYS A 134 -22.79 -2.96 -13.53
CA LYS A 134 -22.41 -3.36 -12.17
C LYS A 134 -20.96 -3.00 -11.87
N LEU A 135 -20.72 -2.48 -10.66
CA LEU A 135 -19.39 -2.17 -10.15
C LEU A 135 -18.68 -3.42 -9.63
N GLY A 136 -17.36 -3.43 -9.69
CA GLY A 136 -16.51 -4.54 -9.25
C GLY A 136 -16.18 -5.50 -10.39
N GLU A 137 -15.90 -6.76 -10.04
CA GLU A 137 -15.55 -7.79 -10.99
C GLU A 137 -16.77 -8.27 -11.79
N VAL A 138 -16.74 -8.06 -13.11
CA VAL A 138 -17.78 -8.47 -14.05
C VAL A 138 -17.25 -9.58 -14.95
N LYS A 139 -17.99 -10.69 -15.04
CA LYS A 139 -17.61 -11.87 -15.83
C LYS A 139 -18.21 -11.82 -17.23
N PHE A 140 -17.34 -11.95 -18.23
CA PHE A 140 -17.71 -12.10 -19.64
C PHE A 140 -17.54 -13.56 -20.04
N THR A 141 -18.60 -14.15 -20.59
CA THR A 141 -18.60 -15.53 -21.08
C THR A 141 -18.89 -15.52 -22.57
N ILE A 142 -17.90 -15.90 -23.37
CA ILE A 142 -18.04 -16.02 -24.82
C ILE A 142 -17.96 -17.49 -25.21
N THR A 143 -18.83 -17.91 -26.13
CA THR A 143 -18.81 -19.27 -26.70
C THR A 143 -18.64 -19.17 -28.20
N ALA A 144 -17.61 -19.83 -28.72
CA ALA A 144 -17.40 -20.04 -30.14
C ALA A 144 -17.73 -21.50 -30.50
N GLU A 145 -18.52 -21.69 -31.53
CA GLU A 145 -18.89 -23.00 -32.06
C GLU A 145 -18.46 -23.11 -33.51
N ALA A 146 -17.92 -24.25 -33.89
CA ALA A 146 -17.67 -24.63 -35.26
C ALA A 146 -18.74 -25.64 -35.68
N LYS A 147 -19.44 -25.33 -36.75
CA LYS A 147 -20.49 -26.12 -37.37
C LYS A 147 -20.02 -26.59 -38.74
N LEU A 148 -20.44 -27.81 -39.11
CA LEU A 148 -20.20 -28.36 -40.43
C LEU A 148 -21.52 -28.43 -41.21
N ASN A 149 -21.55 -27.89 -42.43
CA ASN A 149 -22.65 -28.14 -43.35
C ASN A 149 -22.45 -29.51 -44.00
N THR A 150 -23.09 -30.53 -43.45
CA THR A 150 -23.23 -31.83 -44.11
C THR A 150 -24.28 -31.70 -45.22
N ARG A 151 -23.89 -31.19 -46.40
CA ARG A 151 -24.63 -31.51 -47.64
C ARG A 151 -24.37 -32.96 -47.99
N GLY A 152 -25.05 -33.87 -47.29
CA GLY A 152 -25.18 -35.25 -47.73
C GLY A 152 -25.98 -35.29 -49.02
N THR A 153 -25.48 -35.99 -50.03
CA THR A 153 -26.17 -36.37 -51.26
C THR A 153 -27.31 -37.36 -50.97
N GLY A 154 -28.30 -36.92 -50.19
CA GLY A 154 -29.49 -37.67 -49.81
C GLY A 154 -30.62 -36.71 -49.44
N ASN A 155 -31.82 -36.98 -49.94
CA ASN A 155 -33.04 -36.20 -49.76
C ASN A 155 -33.49 -36.14 -48.30
N SER A 156 -32.81 -35.36 -47.45
CA SER A 156 -33.30 -34.94 -46.14
C SER A 156 -33.52 -33.42 -46.17
N THR A 157 -34.77 -33.01 -45.99
CA THR A 157 -35.31 -31.64 -46.13
C THR A 157 -34.93 -30.68 -45.00
N SER A 158 -33.90 -30.98 -44.20
CA SER A 158 -33.32 -30.05 -43.23
C SER A 158 -31.83 -30.33 -43.04
N PRO A 159 -30.94 -29.33 -43.20
CA PRO A 159 -29.55 -29.49 -42.81
C PRO A 159 -29.47 -29.63 -41.28
N GLU A 160 -29.09 -30.80 -40.78
CA GLU A 160 -28.70 -30.96 -39.38
C GLU A 160 -27.27 -30.40 -39.22
N GLU A 161 -27.16 -29.18 -38.70
CA GLU A 161 -25.87 -28.54 -38.40
C GLU A 161 -25.23 -29.23 -37.18
N GLU A 162 -24.26 -30.13 -37.41
CA GLU A 162 -23.51 -30.76 -36.33
C GLU A 162 -22.38 -29.85 -35.83
N THR A 163 -22.35 -29.56 -34.52
CA THR A 163 -21.28 -28.79 -33.88
C THR A 163 -20.04 -29.67 -33.69
N ILE A 164 -19.03 -29.47 -34.53
CA ILE A 164 -17.78 -30.27 -34.52
C ILE A 164 -16.79 -29.86 -33.43
N ARG A 165 -16.78 -28.59 -33.04
CA ARG A 165 -15.94 -28.05 -31.97
C ARG A 165 -16.67 -26.92 -31.25
N ARG A 166 -16.46 -26.81 -29.94
CA ARG A 166 -16.99 -25.73 -29.12
C ARG A 166 -15.90 -25.30 -28.14
N ASP A 167 -15.69 -23.99 -28.04
CA ASP A 167 -14.85 -23.39 -27.02
C ASP A 167 -15.64 -22.32 -26.27
N THR A 168 -15.50 -22.27 -24.95
CA THR A 168 -16.16 -21.26 -24.11
C THR A 168 -15.11 -20.66 -23.21
N LEU A 169 -14.93 -19.35 -23.27
CA LEU A 169 -13.96 -18.59 -22.50
C LEU A 169 -14.68 -17.70 -21.49
N ILE A 170 -14.28 -17.78 -20.22
CA ILE A 170 -14.77 -16.92 -19.14
C ILE A 170 -13.62 -16.04 -18.65
N GLN A 171 -13.77 -14.72 -18.79
CA GLN A 171 -12.79 -13.75 -18.30
C GLN A 171 -13.47 -12.67 -17.46
N THR A 172 -12.73 -12.10 -16.51
CA THR A 172 -13.25 -11.11 -15.57
C THR A 172 -12.62 -9.75 -15.87
N LEU A 173 -13.42 -8.69 -15.84
CA LEU A 173 -12.98 -7.30 -15.99
C LEU A 173 -13.35 -6.51 -14.73
N LEU A 174 -12.44 -5.65 -14.27
CA LEU A 174 -12.72 -4.74 -13.16
C LEU A 174 -13.47 -3.50 -13.66
N VAL A 175 -14.69 -3.30 -13.14
CA VAL A 175 -15.50 -2.10 -13.36
C VAL A 175 -15.36 -1.16 -12.17
N GLU A 176 -14.74 -0.01 -12.40
CA GLU A 176 -14.47 0.97 -11.37
C GLU A 176 -15.59 2.03 -11.27
N PRO A 177 -15.88 2.52 -10.05
CA PRO A 177 -16.73 3.68 -9.87
C PRO A 177 -16.06 4.95 -10.41
N GLU A 178 -16.89 5.92 -10.78
CA GLU A 178 -16.48 7.28 -11.14
C GLU A 178 -15.85 8.00 -9.93
N GLY A 179 -15.20 9.15 -10.15
CA GLY A 179 -14.71 10.02 -9.08
C GLY A 179 -13.51 9.46 -8.30
N ILE A 180 -13.36 9.89 -7.04
CA ILE A 180 -12.20 9.57 -6.19
C ILE A 180 -12.60 8.64 -5.05
N LYS A 181 -11.85 7.54 -4.88
CA LYS A 181 -12.00 6.62 -3.75
C LYS A 181 -11.61 7.32 -2.44
N LYS A 182 -12.50 7.29 -1.46
CA LYS A 182 -12.26 7.63 -0.06
C LYS A 182 -12.39 6.37 0.79
N GLU A 183 -11.50 6.24 1.76
CA GLU A 183 -11.44 5.13 2.70
C GLU A 183 -11.40 5.70 4.11
N LEU A 184 -12.41 5.39 4.91
CA LEU A 184 -12.54 5.81 6.30
C LEU A 184 -12.46 4.59 7.21
N THR A 185 -11.88 4.77 8.38
CA THR A 185 -11.62 3.68 9.32
C THR A 185 -12.02 4.11 10.72
N GLN A 186 -12.71 3.23 11.43
CA GLN A 186 -12.97 3.36 12.85
C GLN A 186 -12.40 2.11 13.52
N SER A 187 -11.42 2.30 14.37
CA SER A 187 -10.74 1.22 15.06
C SER A 187 -10.92 1.34 16.58
N SER A 188 -10.82 0.23 17.30
CA SER A 188 -10.89 0.22 18.76
C SER A 188 -10.17 -0.99 19.34
N LEU A 189 -9.58 -0.81 20.51
CA LEU A 189 -9.01 -1.90 21.30
C LEU A 189 -9.91 -2.12 22.51
N ILE A 190 -10.53 -3.28 22.61
CA ILE A 190 -11.40 -3.62 23.74
C ILE A 190 -10.75 -4.74 24.53
N CYS A 191 -10.34 -4.42 25.76
CA CYS A 191 -9.80 -5.36 26.72
C CYS A 191 -10.85 -5.67 27.79
N THR A 192 -11.30 -6.92 27.84
CA THR A 192 -12.33 -7.38 28.79
C THR A 192 -11.71 -8.27 29.87
N LYS A 193 -12.26 -8.17 31.09
CA LYS A 193 -11.93 -9.04 32.24
C LYS A 193 -13.20 -9.78 32.71
N GLY A 194 -13.93 -10.38 31.77
CA GLY A 194 -15.21 -11.04 32.03
C GLY A 194 -16.44 -10.13 32.02
N ILE A 195 -16.29 -8.84 31.69
CA ILE A 195 -17.38 -7.87 31.58
C ILE A 195 -17.68 -7.63 30.10
N THR A 196 -18.94 -7.80 29.71
CA THR A 196 -19.40 -7.48 28.35
C THR A 196 -19.30 -5.98 28.11
N THR A 197 -18.55 -5.59 27.08
CA THR A 197 -18.41 -4.19 26.65
C THR A 197 -19.06 -4.01 25.29
N SER A 198 -19.80 -2.92 25.11
CA SER A 198 -20.47 -2.59 23.85
C SER A 198 -19.97 -1.27 23.28
N GLU A 199 -19.67 -1.23 21.99
CA GLU A 199 -19.24 -0.01 21.28
C GLU A 199 -20.15 0.26 20.07
N PRO A 200 -20.68 1.48 19.91
CA PRO A 200 -21.48 1.85 18.75
C PRO A 200 -20.60 2.13 17.53
N VAL A 201 -21.03 1.63 16.37
CA VAL A 201 -20.40 1.87 15.06
C VAL A 201 -21.44 2.50 14.14
N SER A 202 -21.18 3.73 13.68
CA SER A 202 -22.13 4.48 12.85
C SER A 202 -21.55 4.71 11.46
N LEU A 203 -22.20 4.16 10.44
CA LEU A 203 -21.82 4.34 9.05
C LEU A 203 -22.63 5.48 8.43
N SER A 204 -22.00 6.61 8.17
CA SER A 204 -22.58 7.75 7.44
C SER A 204 -21.95 7.92 6.06
N LEU A 205 -22.73 8.36 5.08
CA LEU A 205 -22.25 8.67 3.73
C LEU A 205 -22.38 10.17 3.44
N PRO A 206 -21.41 10.79 2.74
CA PRO A 206 -21.53 12.18 2.32
C PRO A 206 -22.55 12.36 1.19
N LYS A 207 -23.03 13.59 0.99
CA LYS A 207 -24.04 13.92 -0.04
C LYS A 207 -23.51 13.76 -1.48
N ASN A 208 -22.22 13.98 -1.72
CA ASN A 208 -21.57 13.94 -3.05
C ASN A 208 -21.05 12.55 -3.44
N ILE A 209 -21.63 11.49 -2.88
CA ILE A 209 -21.23 10.10 -3.12
C ILE A 209 -21.67 9.58 -4.50
N VAL A 210 -20.81 8.78 -5.11
CA VAL A 210 -21.11 8.00 -6.30
C VAL A 210 -22.00 6.82 -5.93
N LYS A 211 -23.22 6.78 -6.48
CA LYS A 211 -24.23 5.76 -6.16
C LYS A 211 -23.69 4.33 -6.38
N GLY A 212 -23.91 3.45 -5.41
CA GLY A 212 -23.49 2.04 -5.45
C GLY A 212 -21.99 1.80 -5.17
N SER A 213 -21.19 2.84 -4.93
CA SER A 213 -19.76 2.69 -4.62
C SER A 213 -19.47 2.34 -3.16
N ALA A 214 -20.43 2.56 -2.26
CA ALA A 214 -20.27 2.34 -0.84
C ALA A 214 -20.17 0.85 -0.49
N ARG A 215 -19.16 0.49 0.29
CA ARG A 215 -18.94 -0.86 0.84
C ARG A 215 -18.27 -0.74 2.20
N ALA A 216 -18.71 -1.54 3.16
CA ALA A 216 -18.21 -1.51 4.52
C ALA A 216 -17.86 -2.92 4.99
N TYR A 217 -16.79 -3.02 5.75
CA TYR A 217 -16.28 -4.27 6.29
C TYR A 217 -16.00 -4.11 7.77
N PHE A 218 -16.44 -5.08 8.56
CA PHE A 218 -16.04 -5.22 9.95
C PHE A 218 -14.99 -6.31 10.07
N SER A 219 -13.95 -6.04 10.83
CA SER A 219 -12.86 -6.98 11.06
C SER A 219 -12.47 -7.04 12.53
N VAL A 220 -12.05 -8.23 12.96
CA VAL A 220 -11.59 -8.52 14.31
C VAL A 220 -10.32 -9.33 14.27
N ILE A 221 -9.39 -9.01 15.18
CA ILE A 221 -8.17 -9.74 15.42
C ILE A 221 -7.83 -9.71 16.91
N GLY A 222 -7.16 -10.74 17.43
CA GLY A 222 -6.87 -10.90 18.86
C GLY A 222 -5.63 -10.17 19.35
N ASP A 223 -5.00 -9.35 18.52
CA ASP A 223 -3.73 -8.71 18.84
C ASP A 223 -3.64 -7.29 18.29
N ILE A 224 -3.06 -6.39 19.07
CA ILE A 224 -2.90 -4.97 18.73
C ILE A 224 -2.00 -4.75 17.51
N LEU A 225 -1.04 -5.66 17.28
CA LEU A 225 -0.20 -5.66 16.09
C LEU A 225 -0.72 -6.58 14.99
N GLY A 226 -1.83 -7.29 15.21
CA GLY A 226 -2.27 -8.36 14.32
C GLY A 226 -2.47 -7.93 12.87
N THR A 227 -3.10 -6.77 12.65
CA THR A 227 -3.31 -6.24 11.29
C THR A 227 -1.99 -5.87 10.61
N ALA A 228 -1.03 -5.32 11.37
CA ALA A 228 0.29 -4.97 10.85
C ALA A 228 1.11 -6.22 10.51
N LEU A 229 1.12 -7.23 11.40
CA LEU A 229 1.82 -8.50 11.21
C LEU A 229 1.34 -9.27 9.97
N ARG A 230 0.05 -9.18 9.65
CA ARG A 230 -0.52 -9.82 8.45
C ARG A 230 -0.17 -9.10 7.15
N ASN A 231 0.06 -7.80 7.20
CA ASN A 231 0.21 -6.93 6.03
C ASN A 231 1.59 -6.26 5.97
N MET A 232 2.65 -6.94 6.45
CA MET A 232 4.00 -6.35 6.56
C MET A 232 4.54 -5.80 5.23
N GLU A 233 4.12 -6.34 4.09
CA GLU A 233 4.51 -5.86 2.75
C GLU A 233 3.77 -4.59 2.30
N ASN A 234 2.60 -4.29 2.87
CA ASN A 234 1.68 -3.24 2.42
C ASN A 234 1.15 -2.38 3.59
N LEU A 235 1.95 -2.21 4.66
CA LEU A 235 1.62 -1.32 5.79
C LEU A 235 1.37 0.11 5.32
N LEU A 236 2.13 0.53 4.31
CA LEU A 236 1.96 1.79 3.60
C LEU A 236 1.12 1.56 2.34
N HIS A 237 -0.10 2.08 2.34
CA HIS A 237 -0.95 2.11 1.13
C HIS A 237 -0.57 3.28 0.19
N MET A 238 0.50 4.04 0.50
CA MET A 238 1.05 5.06 -0.38
C MET A 238 2.09 4.46 -1.34
N PRO A 239 2.27 5.06 -2.53
CA PRO A 239 3.35 4.72 -3.44
C PRO A 239 4.70 4.62 -2.75
N TYR A 240 5.43 3.51 -2.96
CA TYR A 240 6.75 3.28 -2.36
C TYR A 240 7.84 3.04 -3.40
N GLY A 241 9.06 3.51 -3.10
CA GLY A 241 10.19 3.42 -4.01
C GLY A 241 11.43 4.20 -3.60
N CYS A 242 11.37 5.12 -2.64
CA CYS A 242 12.58 5.79 -2.12
C CYS A 242 13.21 5.00 -0.95
N GLY A 243 14.43 5.37 -0.58
CA GLY A 243 15.18 4.74 0.52
C GLY A 243 14.45 4.81 1.87
N GLU A 244 13.72 5.89 2.16
CA GLU A 244 12.92 5.98 3.40
C GLU A 244 11.75 5.00 3.40
N GLN A 245 11.00 4.94 2.30
CA GLN A 245 9.85 4.04 2.17
C GLN A 245 10.26 2.57 2.25
N ASN A 246 11.45 2.23 1.72
CA ASN A 246 12.02 0.92 1.91
C ASN A 246 12.29 0.62 3.40
N MET A 247 12.84 1.60 4.13
CA MET A 247 13.05 1.46 5.57
C MET A 247 11.75 1.37 6.37
N ALA A 248 10.71 2.09 5.95
CA ALA A 248 9.39 2.02 6.58
C ALA A 248 8.69 0.66 6.41
N LEU A 249 9.10 -0.15 5.42
CA LEU A 249 8.71 -1.55 5.30
C LEU A 249 9.69 -2.48 6.03
N PHE A 250 10.99 -2.17 5.99
CA PHE A 250 12.03 -2.98 6.64
C PHE A 250 11.92 -2.98 8.17
N THR A 251 11.83 -1.80 8.80
CA THR A 251 11.92 -1.65 10.26
C THR A 251 10.75 -2.31 11.01
N PRO A 252 9.48 -2.21 10.57
CA PRO A 252 8.38 -2.92 11.23
C PRO A 252 8.55 -4.44 11.27
N ASN A 253 9.23 -5.05 10.29
CA ASN A 253 9.53 -6.49 10.34
C ASN A 253 10.44 -6.84 11.52
N ILE A 254 11.35 -5.94 11.92
CA ILE A 254 12.21 -6.14 13.11
C ILE A 254 11.34 -6.13 14.37
N TYR A 255 10.47 -5.12 14.50
CA TYR A 255 9.61 -4.98 15.68
C TYR A 255 8.59 -6.12 15.80
N ALA A 256 8.09 -6.60 14.66
CA ALA A 256 7.25 -7.79 14.57
C ALA A 256 7.97 -9.04 15.10
N LEU A 257 9.20 -9.29 14.64
CA LEU A 257 10.01 -10.42 15.09
C LEU A 257 10.37 -10.29 16.57
N ASP A 258 10.81 -9.11 17.02
CA ASP A 258 11.10 -8.83 18.43
C ASP A 258 9.88 -9.05 19.32
N TYR A 259 8.70 -8.57 18.91
CA TYR A 259 7.45 -8.76 19.62
C TYR A 259 7.11 -10.25 19.76
N LEU A 260 7.03 -10.96 18.62
CA LEU A 260 6.67 -12.38 18.61
C LEU A 260 7.68 -13.24 19.36
N ASN A 261 8.96 -12.89 19.32
CA ASN A 261 10.00 -13.59 20.08
C ASN A 261 9.80 -13.37 21.58
N LYS A 262 9.58 -12.12 22.03
CA LYS A 262 9.37 -11.79 23.44
C LYS A 262 8.08 -12.37 24.02
N THR A 263 7.02 -12.47 23.22
CA THR A 263 5.75 -13.10 23.66
C THR A 263 5.76 -14.63 23.54
N GLY A 264 6.82 -15.22 23.00
CA GLY A 264 6.93 -16.67 22.79
C GLY A 264 5.99 -17.20 21.70
N GLN A 265 5.61 -16.36 20.74
CA GLN A 265 4.69 -16.65 19.65
C GLN A 265 5.36 -16.73 18.26
N LEU A 266 6.69 -16.55 18.21
CA LEU A 266 7.45 -16.64 16.96
C LEU A 266 7.52 -18.09 16.48
N THR A 267 6.83 -18.39 15.37
CA THR A 267 6.95 -19.68 14.68
C THR A 267 8.10 -19.65 13.68
N GLU A 268 8.63 -20.82 13.36
CA GLU A 268 9.71 -20.95 12.37
C GLU A 268 9.31 -20.43 10.98
N GLU A 269 8.06 -20.68 10.57
CA GLU A 269 7.51 -20.17 9.31
C GLU A 269 7.53 -18.63 9.26
N ILE A 270 7.09 -17.97 10.33
CA ILE A 270 7.10 -16.51 10.42
C ILE A 270 8.54 -15.97 10.46
N ARG A 271 9.43 -16.65 11.18
CA ARG A 271 10.85 -16.29 11.27
C ARG A 271 11.52 -16.33 9.90
N VAL A 272 11.32 -17.39 9.13
CA VAL A 272 11.88 -17.52 7.76
C VAL A 272 11.33 -16.44 6.83
N LYS A 273 10.01 -16.19 6.86
CA LYS A 273 9.41 -15.11 6.06
C LYS A 273 9.94 -13.73 6.45
N GLY A 274 9.96 -13.42 7.74
CA GLY A 274 10.45 -12.13 8.26
C GLY A 274 11.93 -11.89 7.94
N THR A 275 12.79 -12.90 8.12
CA THR A 275 14.22 -12.81 7.75
C THR A 275 14.44 -12.67 6.25
N GLY A 276 13.60 -13.29 5.42
CA GLY A 276 13.58 -13.09 3.96
C GLY A 276 13.25 -11.64 3.57
N TYR A 277 12.24 -11.04 4.20
CA TYR A 277 11.89 -9.63 3.98
C TYR A 277 13.00 -8.68 4.47
N LEU A 278 13.59 -8.94 5.63
CA LEU A 278 14.74 -8.17 6.12
C LEU A 278 15.92 -8.27 5.15
N SER A 279 16.29 -9.47 4.69
CA SER A 279 17.42 -9.65 3.77
C SER A 279 17.21 -8.91 2.45
N THR A 280 16.00 -8.99 1.89
CA THR A 280 15.63 -8.27 0.66
C THR A 280 15.64 -6.76 0.87
N GLY A 281 15.06 -6.29 1.99
CA GLY A 281 15.01 -4.87 2.34
C GLY A 281 16.40 -4.28 2.60
N TYR A 282 17.30 -5.04 3.24
CA TYR A 282 18.71 -4.66 3.44
C TYR A 282 19.43 -4.47 2.09
N GLN A 283 19.39 -5.46 1.20
CA GLN A 283 20.02 -5.36 -0.13
C GLN A 283 19.45 -4.18 -0.94
N LYS A 284 18.13 -4.02 -0.91
CA LYS A 284 17.48 -2.89 -1.59
C LYS A 284 17.91 -1.56 -0.98
N GLN A 285 18.08 -1.46 0.34
CA GLN A 285 18.50 -0.24 0.99
C GLN A 285 19.93 0.19 0.59
N LEU A 286 20.82 -0.78 0.37
CA LEU A 286 22.18 -0.51 -0.10
C LEU A 286 22.22 0.20 -1.46
N SER A 287 21.19 0.05 -2.30
CA SER A 287 21.09 0.80 -3.57
C SER A 287 20.93 2.31 -3.38
N TYR A 288 20.54 2.76 -2.18
CA TYR A 288 20.42 4.17 -1.81
C TYR A 288 21.63 4.69 -1.01
N LYS A 289 22.68 3.87 -0.85
CA LYS A 289 23.91 4.23 -0.15
C LYS A 289 24.86 5.00 -1.09
N HIS A 290 25.46 6.06 -0.57
CA HIS A 290 26.53 6.83 -1.22
C HIS A 290 27.91 6.21 -0.95
N ARG A 291 28.90 6.65 -1.75
CA ARG A 291 30.29 6.19 -1.61
C ARG A 291 30.91 6.57 -0.26
N ASP A 292 30.46 7.67 0.33
CA ASP A 292 30.92 8.19 1.62
C ASP A 292 30.30 7.48 2.84
N GLY A 293 29.36 6.54 2.64
CA GLY A 293 28.69 5.82 3.73
C GLY A 293 27.30 6.33 4.09
N SER A 294 26.88 7.46 3.53
CA SER A 294 25.58 8.08 3.79
C SER A 294 24.44 7.48 2.97
N TYR A 295 23.20 7.77 3.33
CA TYR A 295 22.00 7.35 2.59
C TYR A 295 21.14 8.56 2.21
N SER A 296 20.44 8.47 1.08
CA SER A 296 19.49 9.49 0.63
C SER A 296 18.22 8.86 0.02
N SER A 297 17.19 9.65 -0.25
CA SER A 297 15.90 9.15 -0.79
C SER A 297 16.06 8.41 -2.11
N PHE A 298 16.90 8.93 -3.00
CA PHE A 298 17.07 8.45 -4.36
C PHE A 298 18.50 8.00 -4.66
N GLY A 299 19.29 7.74 -3.59
CA GLY A 299 20.67 7.27 -3.69
C GLY A 299 21.57 8.27 -4.42
N THR A 300 22.42 7.78 -5.32
CA THR A 300 23.39 8.59 -6.06
C THR A 300 22.78 9.64 -7.01
N ARG A 301 21.44 9.70 -7.14
CA ARG A 301 20.75 10.80 -7.83
C ARG A 301 20.74 12.07 -6.99
N ASP A 302 20.67 11.92 -5.68
CA ASP A 302 20.84 13.04 -4.77
C ASP A 302 22.32 13.41 -4.72
N ARG A 303 22.62 14.71 -4.54
CA ARG A 303 24.01 15.19 -4.51
C ARG A 303 24.73 14.84 -3.20
N GLU A 304 23.98 14.69 -2.13
CA GLU A 304 24.48 14.47 -0.78
C GLU A 304 23.55 13.54 0.00
N GLY A 305 24.12 12.87 1.00
CA GLY A 305 23.36 12.07 1.96
C GLY A 305 22.52 12.92 2.91
N ASN A 306 21.50 12.29 3.49
CA ASN A 306 20.63 12.90 4.48
C ASN A 306 20.95 12.35 5.88
N VAL A 307 21.28 13.22 6.84
CA VAL A 307 21.69 12.82 8.20
C VAL A 307 20.62 12.00 8.91
N TRP A 308 19.37 12.45 8.82
CA TRP A 308 18.25 11.79 9.46
C TRP A 308 18.00 10.38 8.90
N LEU A 309 17.93 10.23 7.57
CA LEU A 309 17.74 8.92 6.93
C LEU A 309 18.92 8.00 7.22
N THR A 310 20.14 8.55 7.22
CA THR A 310 21.35 7.81 7.52
C THR A 310 21.33 7.27 8.95
N ALA A 311 20.92 8.07 9.94
CA ALA A 311 20.74 7.61 11.32
C ALA A 311 19.61 6.58 11.45
N PHE A 312 18.50 6.76 10.72
CA PHE A 312 17.39 5.80 10.70
C PHE A 312 17.82 4.43 10.15
N VAL A 313 18.58 4.43 9.05
CA VAL A 313 19.16 3.21 8.46
C VAL A 313 20.15 2.57 9.42
N TYR A 314 21.06 3.37 10.01
CA TYR A 314 22.06 2.88 10.95
C TYR A 314 21.42 2.10 12.11
N LYS A 315 20.48 2.75 12.81
CA LYS A 315 19.68 2.17 13.89
C LYS A 315 18.99 0.88 13.48
N SER A 316 18.24 0.92 12.38
CA SER A 316 17.44 -0.22 11.94
C SER A 316 18.31 -1.41 11.55
N PHE A 317 19.45 -1.18 10.89
CA PHE A 317 20.40 -2.24 10.56
C PHE A 317 21.07 -2.82 11.82
N ALA A 318 21.43 -1.97 12.78
CA ALA A 318 21.98 -2.44 14.06
C ALA A 318 21.00 -3.35 14.80
N GLN A 319 19.70 -3.02 14.80
CA GLN A 319 18.65 -3.88 15.38
C GLN A 319 18.44 -5.16 14.56
N ALA A 320 18.51 -5.09 13.23
CA ALA A 320 18.34 -6.23 12.34
C ALA A 320 19.44 -7.31 12.45
N ARG A 321 20.63 -6.96 12.95
CA ARG A 321 21.77 -7.89 13.18
C ARG A 321 21.40 -9.14 13.99
N ARG A 322 20.34 -9.06 14.81
CA ARG A 322 19.83 -10.19 15.61
C ARG A 322 19.20 -11.29 14.74
N TYR A 323 18.76 -10.95 13.53
CA TYR A 323 17.98 -11.82 12.66
C TYR A 323 18.65 -12.09 11.32
N ILE A 324 19.42 -11.14 10.79
CA ILE A 324 20.10 -11.24 9.49
C ILE A 324 21.55 -10.76 9.59
N TYR A 325 22.38 -11.23 8.65
CA TYR A 325 23.75 -10.71 8.50
C TYR A 325 23.72 -9.27 7.97
N ILE A 326 24.47 -8.40 8.62
CA ILE A 326 24.71 -7.01 8.21
C ILE A 326 26.22 -6.81 8.16
N ASP A 327 26.74 -6.36 7.02
CA ASP A 327 28.17 -6.09 6.85
C ASP A 327 28.64 -4.98 7.81
N ASP A 328 29.62 -5.31 8.65
CA ASP A 328 30.20 -4.39 9.62
C ASP A 328 30.87 -3.18 8.96
N ASN A 329 31.48 -3.36 7.78
CA ASN A 329 32.09 -2.25 7.05
C ASN A 329 31.03 -1.24 6.59
N VAL A 330 29.83 -1.69 6.22
CA VAL A 330 28.72 -0.80 5.89
C VAL A 330 28.34 0.04 7.11
N GLN A 331 28.18 -0.59 8.27
CA GLN A 331 27.83 0.10 9.52
C GLN A 331 28.94 1.07 9.97
N SER A 332 30.21 0.66 9.91
CA SER A 332 31.34 1.51 10.29
C SER A 332 31.46 2.75 9.41
N GLN A 333 31.33 2.62 8.09
CA GLN A 333 31.34 3.76 7.18
C GLN A 333 30.21 4.75 7.49
N THR A 334 29.02 4.24 7.73
CA THR A 334 27.85 5.07 8.07
C THR A 334 28.04 5.81 9.40
N LEU A 335 28.59 5.16 10.43
CA LEU A 335 28.86 5.80 11.71
C LEU A 335 29.94 6.88 11.61
N ILE A 336 31.03 6.61 10.87
CA ILE A 336 32.10 7.58 10.63
C ILE A 336 31.54 8.81 9.91
N TRP A 337 30.70 8.60 8.90
CA TRP A 337 30.06 9.71 8.19
C TRP A 337 29.13 10.50 9.12
N LEU A 338 28.28 9.86 9.92
CA LEU A 338 27.44 10.56 10.90
C LEU A 338 28.27 11.40 11.86
N ALA A 339 29.34 10.83 12.43
CA ALA A 339 30.24 11.55 13.33
C ALA A 339 30.89 12.77 12.66
N SER A 340 31.21 12.70 11.36
CA SER A 340 31.75 13.83 10.59
C SER A 340 30.75 14.98 10.40
N LYS A 341 29.46 14.74 10.62
CA LYS A 341 28.37 15.71 10.54
C LYS A 341 28.02 16.36 11.89
N GLN A 342 28.78 16.04 12.93
CA GLN A 342 28.66 16.68 14.24
C GLN A 342 29.53 17.94 14.31
N LYS A 343 28.93 19.06 14.67
CA LYS A 343 29.62 20.36 14.85
C LYS A 343 30.40 20.39 16.17
N SER A 344 31.22 21.43 16.34
CA SER A 344 31.99 21.66 17.57
C SER A 344 31.13 21.93 18.82
N ASP A 345 29.90 22.41 18.65
CA ASP A 345 28.91 22.57 19.72
C ASP A 345 28.21 21.25 20.10
N GLY A 346 28.54 20.15 19.41
CA GLY A 346 27.96 18.83 19.61
C GLY A 346 26.66 18.57 18.85
N CYS A 347 26.06 19.60 18.23
CA CYS A 347 24.84 19.44 17.45
C CYS A 347 25.14 18.87 16.06
N PHE A 348 24.22 18.10 15.49
CA PHE A 348 24.34 17.59 14.12
C PHE A 348 23.86 18.63 13.10
N GLU A 349 24.66 18.85 12.05
CA GLU A 349 24.26 19.72 10.95
C GLU A 349 23.15 19.07 10.11
N ASN A 350 22.22 19.88 9.60
CA ASN A 350 21.17 19.39 8.71
C ASN A 350 21.70 19.30 7.27
N ALA A 351 22.53 18.28 6.99
CA ALA A 351 23.00 17.99 5.64
C ALA A 351 21.95 17.17 4.84
N GLY A 352 21.68 17.58 3.60
CA GLY A 352 20.66 17.01 2.72
C GLY A 352 19.38 17.84 2.56
N SER A 353 18.64 17.59 1.49
CA SER A 353 17.28 18.13 1.31
C SER A 353 16.35 17.62 2.42
N HIS A 354 15.74 18.53 3.15
CA HIS A 354 14.93 18.24 4.35
C HIS A 354 13.78 17.25 4.10
N PHE A 355 13.72 16.20 4.92
CA PHE A 355 12.81 15.06 4.76
C PHE A 355 11.38 15.36 5.27
N ASN A 356 11.25 15.89 6.48
CA ASN A 356 9.97 16.24 7.10
C ASN A 356 10.04 17.65 7.70
N ASN A 357 9.14 18.52 7.27
CA ASN A 357 9.01 19.88 7.74
C ASN A 357 8.47 19.99 9.17
N ALA A 358 7.97 18.91 9.77
CA ALA A 358 7.70 18.88 11.21
C ALA A 358 8.97 19.11 12.05
N LEU A 359 10.15 18.84 11.47
CA LEU A 359 11.48 19.14 12.04
C LEU A 359 11.99 20.55 11.65
N LYS A 360 11.19 21.40 10.97
CA LYS A 360 11.63 22.75 10.57
C LYS A 360 11.51 23.75 11.72
N GLY A 361 12.62 24.41 12.04
CA GLY A 361 12.63 25.56 12.95
C GLY A 361 13.98 26.25 13.15
N GLY A 362 14.78 26.50 12.10
CA GLY A 362 16.09 27.14 12.30
C GLY A 362 16.98 26.30 13.24
N GLU A 363 17.55 26.91 14.28
CA GLU A 363 18.32 26.22 15.33
C GLU A 363 17.50 25.10 16.04
N GLU A 364 16.18 25.26 16.21
CA GLU A 364 15.32 24.19 16.77
C GLU A 364 15.24 22.94 15.88
N GLY A 365 15.54 23.08 14.58
CA GLY A 365 15.64 21.95 13.66
C GLY A 365 16.91 21.12 13.86
N GLU A 366 18.01 21.76 14.24
CA GLU A 366 19.27 21.05 14.54
C GLU A 366 19.18 20.32 15.89
N TYR A 367 18.48 20.91 16.86
CA TYR A 367 18.21 20.26 18.15
C TYR A 367 17.35 19.00 18.02
N SER A 368 16.27 19.06 17.24
CA SER A 368 15.43 17.88 16.99
C SER A 368 16.18 16.79 16.21
N LEU A 369 16.96 17.17 15.19
CA LEU A 369 17.82 16.24 14.47
C LEU A 369 18.85 15.58 15.40
N THR A 370 19.49 16.36 16.26
CA THR A 370 20.47 15.86 17.24
C THR A 370 19.82 14.87 18.20
N ALA A 371 18.65 15.20 18.75
CA ALA A 371 17.91 14.30 19.64
C ALA A 371 17.55 12.98 18.93
N TYR A 372 17.14 13.04 17.67
CA TYR A 372 16.87 11.86 16.86
C TYR A 372 18.12 11.00 16.64
N VAL A 373 19.24 11.61 16.23
CA VAL A 373 20.50 10.88 15.98
C VAL A 373 21.02 10.24 17.27
N VAL A 374 20.97 10.97 18.39
CA VAL A 374 21.35 10.44 19.71
C VAL A 374 20.46 9.24 20.09
N ALA A 375 19.14 9.38 20.00
CA ALA A 375 18.21 8.28 20.26
C ALA A 375 18.51 7.08 19.35
N ALA A 376 18.71 7.30 18.05
CA ALA A 376 19.03 6.26 17.08
C ALA A 376 20.33 5.50 17.41
N LEU A 377 21.38 6.20 17.88
CA LEU A 377 22.64 5.57 18.28
C LEU A 377 22.49 4.79 19.59
N LEU A 378 21.73 5.31 20.58
CA LEU A 378 21.43 4.59 21.82
C LEU A 378 20.62 3.32 21.53
N GLU A 379 19.61 3.41 20.67
CA GLU A 379 18.81 2.25 20.23
C GLU A 379 19.60 1.22 19.42
N ALA A 380 20.68 1.64 18.76
CA ALA A 380 21.62 0.74 18.09
C ALA A 380 22.51 -0.03 19.07
N GLY A 381 22.44 0.26 20.38
CA GLY A 381 23.16 -0.42 21.45
C GLY A 381 24.45 0.28 21.88
N HIS A 382 24.70 1.52 21.45
CA HIS A 382 25.85 2.29 21.94
C HIS A 382 25.63 2.79 23.36
N SER A 383 26.70 2.82 24.15
CA SER A 383 26.67 3.40 25.49
C SER A 383 26.51 4.92 25.44
N ALA A 384 25.80 5.49 26.42
CA ALA A 384 25.73 6.95 26.61
C ALA A 384 27.12 7.62 26.79
N ALA A 385 28.15 6.86 27.15
CA ALA A 385 29.54 7.34 27.24
C ALA A 385 30.26 7.42 25.88
N HIS A 386 29.64 6.99 24.78
CA HIS A 386 30.25 7.08 23.46
C HIS A 386 30.48 8.57 23.09
N PRO A 387 31.68 8.98 22.61
CA PRO A 387 32.01 10.40 22.43
C PRO A 387 31.02 11.18 21.58
N VAL A 388 30.53 10.59 20.49
CA VAL A 388 29.53 11.20 19.59
C VAL A 388 28.20 11.43 20.32
N ILE A 389 27.77 10.48 21.17
CA ILE A 389 26.54 10.58 21.95
C ILE A 389 26.72 11.63 23.05
N GLN A 390 27.84 11.59 23.78
CA GLN A 390 28.13 12.56 24.85
C GLN A 390 28.15 14.00 24.32
N SER A 391 28.81 14.25 23.19
CA SER A 391 28.78 15.55 22.52
C SER A 391 27.36 15.94 22.08
N GLY A 392 26.59 14.99 21.55
CA GLY A 392 25.19 15.22 21.19
C GLY A 392 24.33 15.59 22.39
N MET A 393 24.51 14.90 23.51
CA MET A 393 23.82 15.19 24.78
C MET A 393 24.19 16.58 25.32
N ASN A 394 25.45 17.02 25.19
CA ASN A 394 25.85 18.38 25.57
C ASN A 394 25.11 19.45 24.75
N CYS A 395 24.91 19.20 23.45
CA CYS A 395 24.06 20.06 22.61
C CYS A 395 22.60 20.08 23.12
N LEU A 396 22.04 18.93 23.50
CA LEU A 396 20.67 18.86 24.04
C LEU A 396 20.53 19.57 25.40
N GLU A 397 21.55 19.51 26.27
CA GLU A 397 21.60 20.28 27.52
C GLU A 397 21.66 21.78 27.25
N THR A 398 22.46 22.21 26.27
CA THR A 398 22.51 23.62 25.85
C THR A 398 21.14 24.08 25.31
N ALA A 399 20.48 23.23 24.50
CA ALA A 399 19.15 23.49 23.99
C ALA A 399 18.10 23.54 25.11
N PHE A 400 18.25 22.70 26.14
CA PHE A 400 17.42 22.75 27.34
C PHE A 400 17.53 24.10 28.03
N ASP A 401 18.76 24.59 28.25
CA ASP A 401 19.02 25.85 28.94
C ASP A 401 18.49 27.06 28.15
N ASN A 402 18.53 26.99 26.81
CA ASN A 402 17.97 28.00 25.91
C ASN A 402 16.43 27.98 25.86
N GLY A 403 15.78 26.95 26.40
CA GLY A 403 14.33 26.81 26.44
C GLY A 403 13.75 26.12 25.20
N VAL A 404 13.34 24.86 25.36
CA VAL A 404 12.66 24.10 24.28
C VAL A 404 11.16 24.38 24.31
N HIS A 405 10.65 25.10 23.31
CA HIS A 405 9.24 25.49 23.22
C HIS A 405 8.39 24.54 22.38
N ASN A 406 8.93 24.01 21.28
CA ASN A 406 8.22 23.10 20.39
C ASN A 406 7.86 21.77 21.08
N LEU A 407 6.57 21.40 21.08
CA LEU A 407 6.06 20.16 21.68
C LEU A 407 6.67 18.89 21.07
N TYR A 408 6.88 18.88 19.75
CA TYR A 408 7.50 17.74 19.07
C TYR A 408 8.93 17.52 19.57
N ASN A 409 9.69 18.60 19.73
CA ASN A 409 11.06 18.55 20.27
C ASN A 409 11.04 18.07 21.73
N GLN A 410 10.11 18.55 22.55
CA GLN A 410 9.97 18.09 23.94
C GLN A 410 9.71 16.59 24.03
N ALA A 411 8.85 16.03 23.16
CA ALA A 411 8.58 14.59 23.13
C ALA A 411 9.83 13.78 22.73
N LEU A 412 10.55 14.23 21.70
CA LEU A 412 11.77 13.57 21.26
C LEU A 412 12.90 13.67 22.30
N PHE A 413 13.00 14.81 22.98
CA PHE A 413 13.95 15.02 24.08
C PHE A 413 13.63 14.10 25.25
N ALA A 414 12.36 14.01 25.67
CA ALA A 414 11.94 13.08 26.72
C ALA A 414 12.39 11.65 26.40
N TYR A 415 12.21 11.23 25.15
CA TYR A 415 12.64 9.91 24.70
C TYR A 415 14.16 9.74 24.68
N ALA A 416 14.91 10.68 24.10
CA ALA A 416 16.36 10.64 24.05
C ALA A 416 17.00 10.63 25.46
N TYR A 417 16.51 11.48 26.37
CA TYR A 417 16.94 11.48 27.77
C TYR A 417 16.59 10.20 28.51
N GLY A 418 15.41 9.63 28.22
CA GLY A 418 15.00 8.34 28.74
C GLY A 418 15.96 7.22 28.32
N LEU A 419 16.36 7.18 27.05
CA LEU A 419 17.33 6.19 26.54
C LEU A 419 18.76 6.39 27.08
N ALA A 420 19.11 7.62 27.44
CA ALA A 420 20.42 7.96 28.01
C ALA A 420 20.48 7.79 29.55
N ASP A 421 19.47 7.15 30.15
CA ASP A 421 19.32 6.94 31.60
C ASP A 421 19.33 8.25 32.42
N ASN A 422 18.96 9.38 31.82
CA ASN A 422 18.83 10.66 32.50
C ASN A 422 17.38 10.86 33.00
N GLU A 423 17.01 10.13 34.04
CA GLU A 423 15.65 10.09 34.59
C GLU A 423 15.13 11.48 34.97
N LYS A 424 15.99 12.35 35.51
CA LYS A 424 15.61 13.71 35.93
C LYS A 424 15.13 14.56 34.74
N ARG A 425 15.89 14.56 33.64
CA ARG A 425 15.54 15.31 32.43
C ARG A 425 14.34 14.69 31.72
N CYS A 426 14.29 13.37 31.62
CA CYS A 426 13.14 12.65 31.07
C CYS A 426 11.84 13.01 31.81
N GLN A 427 11.84 12.90 33.14
CA GLN A 427 10.68 13.22 33.97
C GLN A 427 10.25 14.69 33.85
N PHE A 428 11.20 15.64 33.80
CA PHE A 428 10.89 17.05 33.57
C PHE A 428 10.09 17.27 32.28
N PHE A 429 10.54 16.68 31.16
CA PHE A 429 9.84 16.83 29.89
C PHE A 429 8.49 16.10 29.90
N LEU A 430 8.40 14.92 30.50
CA LEU A 430 7.14 14.19 30.64
C LEU A 430 6.10 14.99 31.43
N GLU A 431 6.49 15.64 32.52
CA GLU A 431 5.59 16.51 33.31
C GLU A 431 5.16 17.76 32.53
N LYS A 432 6.08 18.35 31.77
CA LYS A 432 5.76 19.50 30.90
C LYS A 432 4.78 19.10 29.80
N LEU A 433 5.02 17.97 29.15
CA LEU A 433 4.16 17.40 28.12
C LEU A 433 2.78 17.06 28.69
N ASP A 434 2.71 16.49 29.90
CA ASP A 434 1.44 16.13 30.54
C ASP A 434 0.52 17.35 30.76
N LYS A 435 1.08 18.50 31.11
CA LYS A 435 0.34 19.77 31.26
C LYS A 435 -0.27 20.28 29.96
N THR A 436 0.33 19.92 28.83
CA THR A 436 -0.11 20.33 27.48
C THR A 436 -0.90 19.23 26.75
N ALA A 437 -1.09 18.08 27.39
CA ALA A 437 -1.76 16.94 26.79
C ALA A 437 -3.23 17.24 26.50
N THR A 438 -3.69 16.88 25.31
CA THR A 438 -5.11 16.96 24.95
C THR A 438 -5.83 15.76 25.56
N ARG A 439 -6.94 16.02 26.27
CA ARG A 439 -7.74 15.00 26.93
C ARG A 439 -9.18 15.09 26.45
N ASP A 440 -9.57 14.16 25.58
CA ASP A 440 -10.92 14.09 25.02
C ASP A 440 -11.46 12.67 25.10
N GLY A 441 -12.69 12.50 25.59
CA GLY A 441 -13.37 11.20 25.68
C GLY A 441 -12.59 10.10 26.40
N GLY A 442 -11.74 10.45 27.38
CA GLY A 442 -10.86 9.49 28.08
C GLY A 442 -9.58 9.11 27.32
N LEU A 443 -9.35 9.67 26.13
CA LEU A 443 -8.12 9.52 25.36
C LEU A 443 -7.09 10.58 25.75
N VAL A 444 -5.81 10.31 25.46
CA VAL A 444 -4.70 11.24 25.70
C VAL A 444 -3.78 11.27 24.49
N HIS A 445 -3.49 12.47 23.99
CA HIS A 445 -2.60 12.67 22.85
C HIS A 445 -2.05 14.10 22.81
N TRP A 446 -1.08 14.35 21.94
CA TRP A 446 -0.46 15.66 21.75
C TRP A 446 -0.71 16.20 20.35
N GLN A 447 -0.89 17.52 20.24
CA GLN A 447 -1.14 18.20 18.97
C GLN A 447 -0.32 19.49 18.84
N ARG A 448 0.09 19.85 17.62
CA ARG A 448 0.75 21.13 17.33
C ARG A 448 -0.28 22.28 17.34
N GLU A 449 0.14 23.47 17.76
CA GLU A 449 -0.74 24.66 17.82
C GLU A 449 -1.25 25.10 16.43
N LYS A 450 -0.41 24.98 15.40
CA LYS A 450 -0.74 25.31 14.00
C LYS A 450 -1.01 24.02 13.21
N LYS A 451 -2.20 23.45 13.35
CA LYS A 451 -2.62 22.28 12.54
C LYS A 451 -3.27 22.70 11.22
N PRO A 452 -3.09 21.94 10.13
CA PRO A 452 -3.97 22.04 8.97
C PRO A 452 -5.43 21.87 9.40
N PRO A 453 -6.38 22.61 8.82
CA PRO A 453 -7.80 22.43 9.14
C PRO A 453 -8.22 21.00 8.80
N ALA A 454 -8.77 20.29 9.80
CA ALA A 454 -9.31 18.95 9.61
C ALA A 454 -10.54 18.99 8.69
N ASP A 455 -10.66 18.02 7.78
CA ASP A 455 -11.89 17.82 7.04
C ASP A 455 -13.00 17.39 8.03
N ASP A 456 -14.03 18.23 8.15
CA ASP A 456 -15.10 18.08 9.12
C ASP A 456 -16.05 16.94 8.70
N PHE A 457 -15.77 15.71 9.15
CA PHE A 457 -16.65 14.55 9.01
C PHE A 457 -17.23 14.18 10.38
N PRO A 458 -18.52 14.45 10.64
CA PRO A 458 -19.08 14.44 12.00
C PRO A 458 -19.27 13.04 12.64
N VAL A 459 -18.86 11.94 11.99
CA VAL A 459 -19.23 10.57 12.43
C VAL A 459 -18.07 9.56 12.38
N PHE A 460 -17.07 9.77 11.54
CA PHE A 460 -15.84 8.96 11.53
C PHE A 460 -14.71 9.76 12.16
N TYR A 461 -13.89 9.14 13.00
CA TYR A 461 -12.74 9.81 13.61
C TYR A 461 -11.83 10.38 12.53
N TYR A 462 -11.56 11.67 12.61
CA TYR A 462 -10.54 12.31 11.79
C TYR A 462 -9.19 11.69 12.12
N ARG A 463 -8.47 11.29 11.06
CA ARG A 463 -7.13 10.75 11.19
C ARG A 463 -6.16 11.89 11.48
N ALA A 464 -5.43 11.79 12.57
CA ALA A 464 -4.44 12.79 12.92
C ALA A 464 -3.32 12.87 11.84
N PRO A 465 -2.76 14.06 11.60
CA PRO A 465 -1.61 14.19 10.73
C PRO A 465 -0.39 13.45 11.31
N SER A 466 0.62 13.23 10.47
CA SER A 466 1.74 12.33 10.80
C SER A 466 2.52 12.79 12.04
N ALA A 467 2.73 14.10 12.23
CA ALA A 467 3.55 14.60 13.33
C ALA A 467 2.90 14.39 14.70
N GLU A 468 1.57 14.44 14.78
CA GLU A 468 0.79 14.22 15.99
C GLU A 468 0.87 12.75 16.44
N ILE A 469 0.81 11.83 15.48
CA ILE A 469 0.99 10.39 15.73
C ILE A 469 2.43 10.12 16.19
N GLU A 470 3.41 10.68 15.50
CA GLU A 470 4.83 10.50 15.81
C GLU A 470 5.18 11.05 17.21
N MET A 471 4.81 12.30 17.50
CA MET A 471 5.03 12.93 18.81
C MET A 471 4.39 12.11 19.94
N THR A 472 3.12 11.74 19.77
CA THR A 472 2.41 10.92 20.78
C THR A 472 3.08 9.56 20.97
N SER A 473 3.65 8.98 19.91
CA SER A 473 4.39 7.72 19.97
C SER A 473 5.74 7.87 20.70
N TYR A 474 6.47 8.98 20.53
CA TYR A 474 7.68 9.24 21.32
C TYR A 474 7.37 9.44 22.81
N VAL A 475 6.29 10.14 23.15
CA VAL A 475 5.87 10.25 24.56
C VAL A 475 5.53 8.88 25.14
N LEU A 476 4.83 8.05 24.37
CA LEU A 476 4.54 6.67 24.77
C LEU A 476 5.84 5.87 24.99
N LEU A 477 6.79 5.93 24.06
CA LEU A 477 8.08 5.24 24.20
C LEU A 477 8.87 5.73 25.42
N ALA A 478 8.89 7.04 25.68
CA ALA A 478 9.55 7.61 26.86
C ALA A 478 8.92 7.11 28.17
N LEU A 479 7.58 7.03 28.23
CA LEU A 479 6.85 6.48 29.37
C LEU A 479 7.12 4.98 29.58
N LEU A 480 7.17 4.21 28.49
CA LEU A 480 7.45 2.78 28.51
C LEU A 480 8.91 2.45 28.85
N ASN A 481 9.82 3.43 28.81
CA ASN A 481 11.23 3.26 29.17
C ASN A 481 11.50 3.46 30.67
N LYS A 482 10.48 3.78 31.48
CA LYS A 482 10.63 3.83 32.93
C LYS A 482 11.05 2.47 33.48
N ALA A 483 12.04 2.46 34.38
CA ALA A 483 12.57 1.22 34.97
C ALA A 483 11.51 0.36 35.70
N LYS A 484 10.47 1.00 36.25
CA LYS A 484 9.32 0.33 36.87
C LYS A 484 8.02 1.06 36.51
N LEU A 485 7.09 0.33 35.90
CA LEU A 485 5.76 0.83 35.58
C LEU A 485 4.78 0.51 36.71
N THR A 486 4.12 1.55 37.24
CA THR A 486 3.04 1.38 38.23
C THR A 486 1.71 1.05 37.55
N PRO A 487 0.70 0.50 38.27
CA PRO A 487 -0.65 0.35 37.74
C PRO A 487 -1.25 1.66 37.23
N GLU A 488 -0.94 2.78 37.89
CA GLU A 488 -1.33 4.13 37.50
C GLU A 488 -0.68 4.55 36.18
N ASP A 489 0.63 4.28 36.01
CA ASP A 489 1.33 4.52 34.74
C ASP A 489 0.69 3.70 33.61
N LEU A 490 0.39 2.41 33.84
CA LEU A 490 -0.25 1.54 32.84
C LEU A 490 -1.66 2.03 32.45
N SER A 491 -2.43 2.51 33.43
CA SER A 491 -3.74 3.13 33.19
C SER A 491 -3.61 4.38 32.30
N TYR A 492 -2.66 5.27 32.61
CA TYR A 492 -2.39 6.45 31.81
C TYR A 492 -1.91 6.10 30.39
N ILE A 493 -0.96 5.19 30.27
CA ILE A 493 -0.42 4.68 29.01
C ILE A 493 -1.53 4.06 28.14
N SER A 494 -2.45 3.30 28.73
CA SER A 494 -3.55 2.67 27.98
C SER A 494 -4.43 3.70 27.25
N ARG A 495 -4.60 4.90 27.83
CA ARG A 495 -5.36 5.99 27.22
C ARG A 495 -4.67 6.57 25.99
N ILE A 496 -3.32 6.58 25.98
CA ILE A 496 -2.51 6.97 24.83
C ILE A 496 -2.59 5.90 23.74
N VAL A 497 -2.46 4.63 24.14
CA VAL A 497 -2.53 3.48 23.22
C VAL A 497 -3.89 3.42 22.53
N HIS A 498 -5.00 3.59 23.27
CA HIS A 498 -6.34 3.63 22.68
C HIS A 498 -6.50 4.76 21.66
N TRP A 499 -5.83 5.90 21.87
CA TRP A 499 -5.82 6.96 20.87
C TRP A 499 -5.02 6.57 19.62
N LEU A 500 -3.80 6.03 19.78
CA LEU A 500 -2.97 5.60 18.66
C LEU A 500 -3.66 4.53 17.82
N VAL A 501 -4.26 3.52 18.45
CA VAL A 501 -4.98 2.45 17.77
C VAL A 501 -6.12 3.00 16.89
N LYS A 502 -6.79 4.08 17.32
CA LYS A 502 -7.81 4.78 16.52
C LYS A 502 -7.26 5.47 15.27
N GLN A 503 -5.96 5.72 15.17
CA GLN A 503 -5.31 6.38 14.03
C GLN A 503 -4.80 5.39 12.95
N GLN A 504 -4.85 4.08 13.23
CA GLN A 504 -4.34 3.06 12.32
C GLN A 504 -5.23 2.90 11.07
N ASN A 505 -4.61 2.76 9.90
CA ASN A 505 -5.30 2.47 8.64
C ASN A 505 -5.78 1.00 8.59
N PRO A 506 -6.61 0.62 7.59
CA PRO A 506 -7.11 -0.75 7.41
C PRO A 506 -6.06 -1.83 7.18
N TYR A 507 -4.81 -1.42 6.95
CA TYR A 507 -3.70 -2.31 6.58
C TYR A 507 -2.66 -2.43 7.70
N GLY A 508 -2.87 -1.77 8.85
CA GLY A 508 -1.99 -1.87 10.01
C GLY A 508 -0.93 -0.77 10.12
N GLY A 509 -0.85 0.14 9.15
CA GLY A 509 0.04 1.31 9.18
C GLY A 509 -0.64 2.60 9.64
N PHE A 510 0.10 3.70 9.59
CA PHE A 510 -0.32 5.04 9.99
C PHE A 510 -0.36 6.00 8.77
N SER A 511 -0.26 7.32 8.99
CA SER A 511 -0.49 8.34 7.96
C SER A 511 0.69 8.44 7.00
N SER A 512 1.92 8.28 7.49
CA SER A 512 3.15 8.32 6.69
C SER A 512 4.10 7.16 7.01
N SER A 513 5.37 7.28 6.60
CA SER A 513 6.41 6.28 6.87
C SER A 513 6.88 6.32 8.34
N GLN A 514 7.15 7.51 8.87
CA GLN A 514 7.80 7.65 10.18
C GLN A 514 6.87 7.44 11.35
N ASP A 515 5.69 8.02 11.29
CA ASP A 515 4.66 7.78 12.29
C ASP A 515 4.30 6.29 12.36
N THR A 516 4.29 5.57 11.22
CA THR A 516 4.07 4.12 11.18
C THR A 516 5.17 3.38 11.93
N VAL A 517 6.43 3.69 11.66
CA VAL A 517 7.57 3.02 12.29
C VAL A 517 7.57 3.24 13.80
N VAL A 518 7.47 4.50 14.24
CA VAL A 518 7.54 4.85 15.67
C VAL A 518 6.29 4.38 16.42
N ALA A 519 5.10 4.48 15.83
CA ALA A 519 3.88 3.97 16.45
C ALA A 519 3.90 2.45 16.56
N LEU A 520 4.32 1.71 15.52
CA LEU A 520 4.42 0.25 15.60
C LEU A 520 5.48 -0.18 16.61
N GLN A 521 6.58 0.56 16.74
CA GLN A 521 7.57 0.33 17.80
C GLN A 521 6.94 0.47 19.20
N ALA A 522 6.22 1.58 19.42
CA ALA A 522 5.57 1.87 20.70
C ALA A 522 4.48 0.85 21.04
N LEU A 523 3.66 0.47 20.05
CA LEU A 523 2.62 -0.55 20.20
C LEU A 523 3.22 -1.95 20.42
N ALA A 524 4.36 -2.28 19.80
CA ALA A 524 5.08 -3.52 20.08
C ALA A 524 5.63 -3.56 21.51
N GLN A 525 6.21 -2.45 21.97
CA GLN A 525 6.73 -2.34 23.34
C GLN A 525 5.60 -2.44 24.38
N TYR A 526 4.50 -1.73 24.17
CA TYR A 526 3.31 -1.85 25.01
C TYR A 526 2.71 -3.27 24.96
N GLY A 527 2.62 -3.85 23.76
CA GLY A 527 2.01 -5.15 23.52
C GLY A 527 2.73 -6.25 24.30
N TYR A 528 4.07 -6.28 24.30
CA TYR A 528 4.79 -7.32 25.04
C TYR A 528 4.68 -7.12 26.56
N LEU A 529 4.66 -5.87 27.04
CA LEU A 529 4.53 -5.55 28.48
C LEU A 529 3.16 -5.88 29.04
N THR A 530 2.13 -5.90 28.20
CA THR A 530 0.74 -6.17 28.58
C THR A 530 0.21 -7.51 28.09
N PHE A 531 1.07 -8.31 27.45
CA PHE A 531 0.70 -9.59 26.87
C PHE A 531 0.17 -10.58 27.91
N SER A 532 -0.91 -11.29 27.56
CA SER A 532 -1.47 -12.39 28.34
C SER A 532 -1.79 -13.58 27.44
N LYS A 533 -1.48 -14.79 27.92
CA LYS A 533 -1.50 -16.05 27.14
C LYS A 533 -2.84 -16.78 27.15
N GLU A 534 -3.83 -16.28 27.89
CA GLU A 534 -5.15 -16.90 28.05
C GLU A 534 -6.23 -15.92 27.59
N SER A 535 -6.50 -15.91 26.28
CA SER A 535 -7.53 -15.06 25.70
C SER A 535 -8.65 -15.87 25.07
N LEU A 536 -9.89 -15.56 25.45
CA LEU A 536 -11.08 -16.09 24.81
C LEU A 536 -12.13 -14.98 24.77
N ASN A 537 -12.37 -14.46 23.58
CA ASN A 537 -13.31 -13.38 23.34
C ASN A 537 -14.31 -13.78 22.27
N THR A 538 -15.60 -13.59 22.57
CA THR A 538 -16.69 -13.64 21.61
C THR A 538 -17.04 -12.21 21.21
N VAL A 539 -16.97 -11.91 19.91
CA VAL A 539 -17.33 -10.60 19.36
C VAL A 539 -18.61 -10.74 18.53
N LYS A 540 -19.67 -10.01 18.88
CA LYS A 540 -20.94 -9.99 18.15
C LYS A 540 -21.15 -8.63 17.51
N VAL A 541 -21.46 -8.62 16.22
CA VAL A 541 -21.84 -7.41 15.48
C VAL A 541 -23.34 -7.46 15.21
N ASN A 542 -24.04 -6.53 15.84
CA ASN A 542 -25.50 -6.44 15.83
C ASN A 542 -25.96 -5.28 14.95
N PHE A 543 -26.98 -5.52 14.13
CA PHE A 543 -27.64 -4.51 13.31
C PHE A 543 -29.16 -4.60 13.49
N MET A 544 -29.73 -3.71 14.30
CA MET A 544 -31.16 -3.75 14.67
C MET A 544 -31.58 -5.17 15.11
N GLU A 545 -32.66 -5.74 14.55
CA GLU A 545 -33.16 -7.11 14.83
C GLU A 545 -32.58 -8.20 13.89
N SER A 546 -31.64 -7.85 12.99
CA SER A 546 -31.06 -8.81 12.05
C SER A 546 -30.10 -9.78 12.73
N PRO A 547 -29.90 -11.01 12.21
CA PRO A 547 -29.04 -12.01 12.85
C PRO A 547 -27.61 -11.48 13.01
N SER A 548 -27.17 -11.46 14.28
CA SER A 548 -25.83 -11.07 14.71
C SER A 548 -24.77 -11.93 14.04
N ARG A 549 -23.69 -11.32 13.51
CA ARG A 549 -22.48 -12.08 13.16
C ARG A 549 -21.62 -12.23 14.41
N ALA A 550 -21.23 -13.45 14.73
CA ALA A 550 -20.37 -13.75 15.86
C ALA A 550 -18.99 -14.23 15.40
N PHE A 551 -17.95 -13.76 16.07
CA PHE A 551 -16.56 -14.16 15.87
C PHE A 551 -16.00 -14.71 17.18
N GLN A 552 -15.21 -15.77 17.09
CA GLN A 552 -14.51 -16.36 18.21
C GLN A 552 -13.03 -16.06 18.07
N VAL A 553 -12.45 -15.41 19.07
CA VAL A 553 -11.04 -15.03 19.10
C VAL A 553 -10.39 -15.68 20.31
N ASN A 554 -9.43 -16.56 20.06
CA ASN A 554 -8.68 -17.29 21.06
C ASN A 554 -7.19 -17.37 20.68
N ASP A 555 -6.39 -17.99 21.53
CA ASP A 555 -4.93 -18.04 21.34
C ASP A 555 -4.50 -18.78 20.05
N LYS A 556 -5.32 -19.70 19.52
CA LYS A 556 -5.02 -20.43 18.26
C LYS A 556 -5.26 -19.57 17.02
N ASN A 557 -6.20 -18.64 17.06
CA ASN A 557 -6.56 -17.78 15.93
C ASN A 557 -6.32 -16.30 16.20
N ARG A 558 -5.50 -15.97 17.20
CA ARG A 558 -5.20 -14.61 17.65
C ARG A 558 -4.72 -13.69 16.53
N PHE A 559 -3.88 -14.19 15.62
CA PHE A 559 -3.36 -13.46 14.46
C PHE A 559 -4.21 -13.62 13.20
N LEU A 560 -5.29 -14.42 13.23
CA LEU A 560 -6.20 -14.58 12.11
C LEU A 560 -7.18 -13.40 12.08
N LEU A 561 -6.94 -12.43 11.20
CA LEU A 561 -7.94 -11.40 10.92
C LEU A 561 -9.20 -12.04 10.29
N GLN A 562 -10.29 -12.00 11.06
CA GLN A 562 -11.62 -12.45 10.67
C GLN A 562 -12.39 -11.22 10.20
N GLN A 563 -13.05 -11.30 9.05
CA GLN A 563 -13.73 -10.15 8.43
C GLN A 563 -15.12 -10.55 7.90
N ALA A 564 -16.07 -9.62 7.97
CA ALA A 564 -17.37 -9.73 7.33
C ALA A 564 -17.78 -8.43 6.65
N SER A 565 -18.52 -8.54 5.55
CA SER A 565 -19.18 -7.40 4.90
C SER A 565 -20.37 -6.94 5.73
N LEU A 566 -20.52 -5.62 5.87
CA LEU A 566 -21.68 -4.98 6.49
C LEU A 566 -22.68 -4.60 5.38
N PRO A 567 -23.86 -5.25 5.33
CA PRO A 567 -24.74 -5.18 4.16
C PRO A 567 -25.49 -3.85 4.03
N THR A 568 -25.78 -3.18 5.15
CA THR A 568 -26.62 -1.96 5.17
C THR A 568 -25.78 -0.72 5.41
N ILE A 569 -25.76 0.19 4.43
CA ILE A 569 -25.00 1.45 4.49
C ILE A 569 -25.87 2.55 3.87
N PRO A 570 -26.18 3.65 4.59
CA PRO A 570 -25.78 3.97 5.97
C PRO A 570 -26.50 3.12 7.02
N GLY A 571 -25.94 3.01 8.23
CA GLY A 571 -26.50 2.18 9.29
C GLY A 571 -25.79 2.33 10.63
N LYS A 572 -26.51 2.08 11.72
CA LYS A 572 -25.96 2.01 13.09
C LYS A 572 -25.83 0.56 13.52
N TYR A 573 -24.63 0.18 13.91
CA TYR A 573 -24.27 -1.14 14.38
C TYR A 573 -23.84 -1.05 15.85
N SER A 574 -24.03 -2.13 16.60
CA SER A 574 -23.50 -2.29 17.96
C SER A 574 -22.56 -3.47 17.98
N VAL A 575 -21.37 -3.29 18.53
CA VAL A 575 -20.37 -4.36 18.65
C VAL A 575 -20.22 -4.72 20.11
N GLU A 576 -20.54 -5.96 20.46
CA GLU A 576 -20.44 -6.50 21.81
C GLU A 576 -19.24 -7.44 21.90
N VAL A 577 -18.38 -7.21 22.89
CA VAL A 577 -17.24 -8.08 23.21
C VAL A 577 -17.46 -8.67 24.59
N ASN A 578 -17.45 -9.99 24.67
CA ASN A 578 -17.54 -10.74 25.93
C ASN A 578 -16.39 -11.75 26.02
N GLY A 579 -15.69 -11.80 27.14
CA GLY A 579 -14.60 -12.74 27.35
C GLY A 579 -13.51 -12.25 28.29
N THR A 580 -12.32 -12.79 28.09
CA THR A 580 -11.09 -12.39 28.77
C THR A 580 -9.99 -12.08 27.75
N GLY A 581 -9.31 -10.95 27.95
CA GLY A 581 -8.23 -10.49 27.06
C GLY A 581 -8.65 -9.34 26.16
N CYS A 582 -7.78 -8.99 25.21
CA CYS A 582 -7.97 -7.85 24.32
C CYS A 582 -8.29 -8.29 22.89
N VAL A 583 -9.19 -7.58 22.24
CA VAL A 583 -9.47 -7.71 20.80
C VAL A 583 -9.33 -6.36 20.14
N TYR A 584 -8.71 -6.37 18.97
CA TYR A 584 -8.64 -5.23 18.08
C TYR A 584 -9.78 -5.33 17.05
N LEU A 585 -10.60 -4.29 17.03
CA LEU A 585 -11.78 -4.17 16.18
C LEU A 585 -11.54 -3.05 15.18
N GLN A 586 -11.92 -3.29 13.93
CA GLN A 586 -11.78 -2.29 12.89
C GLN A 586 -12.93 -2.36 11.90
N THR A 587 -13.59 -1.22 11.70
CA THR A 587 -14.61 -1.01 10.67
C THR A 587 -14.07 -0.10 9.59
N THR A 588 -14.07 -0.59 8.35
CA THR A 588 -13.60 0.16 7.19
C THR A 588 -14.77 0.46 6.26
N LEU A 589 -14.95 1.74 5.92
CA LEU A 589 -15.92 2.22 4.96
C LEU A 589 -15.21 2.76 3.72
N ARG A 590 -15.53 2.22 2.55
CA ARG A 590 -14.98 2.64 1.26
C ARG A 590 -16.12 3.15 0.38
N TYR A 591 -15.91 4.29 -0.26
CA TYR A 591 -16.85 4.86 -1.23
C TYR A 591 -16.11 5.77 -2.20
N ASN A 592 -16.78 6.15 -3.29
CA ASN A 592 -16.27 7.16 -4.20
C ASN A 592 -17.08 8.44 -4.09
N VAL A 593 -16.42 9.59 -4.21
CA VAL A 593 -17.05 10.91 -4.31
C VAL A 593 -16.75 11.55 -5.64
N HIS A 594 -17.70 12.32 -6.17
CA HIS A 594 -17.41 13.20 -7.30
C HIS A 594 -16.38 14.25 -6.87
N LEU A 595 -15.47 14.62 -7.79
CA LEU A 595 -14.34 15.50 -7.49
C LEU A 595 -14.83 16.81 -6.84
N PRO A 596 -14.43 17.11 -5.60
CA PRO A 596 -14.69 18.42 -5.02
C PRO A 596 -13.75 19.46 -5.63
N LYS A 597 -14.22 20.71 -5.77
CA LYS A 597 -13.34 21.88 -6.02
C LYS A 597 -12.59 22.30 -4.74
N LYS A 598 -12.08 21.33 -3.97
CA LYS A 598 -11.28 21.59 -2.78
C LYS A 598 -9.80 21.46 -3.15
N VAL A 599 -9.04 22.49 -2.81
CA VAL A 599 -7.58 22.50 -2.83
C VAL A 599 -7.11 22.98 -1.47
N ALA A 600 -6.06 22.36 -0.95
CA ALA A 600 -5.44 22.71 0.32
C ALA A 600 -3.92 22.61 0.14
N GLY A 601 -3.20 23.72 0.24
CA GLY A 601 -1.73 23.70 0.22
C GLY A 601 -1.07 23.54 -1.16
N PHE A 602 -1.76 23.13 -2.22
CA PHE A 602 -1.20 23.09 -3.58
C PHE A 602 -2.11 23.73 -4.63
N SER A 603 -1.51 24.14 -5.74
CA SER A 603 -2.17 24.41 -7.01
C SER A 603 -1.75 23.33 -8.01
N LEU A 604 -2.71 22.79 -8.75
CA LEU A 604 -2.48 21.78 -9.78
C LEU A 604 -3.35 22.11 -10.99
N SER A 605 -2.74 22.17 -12.17
CA SER A 605 -3.43 22.28 -13.44
C SER A 605 -2.96 21.20 -14.42
N VAL A 606 -3.90 20.72 -15.22
CA VAL A 606 -3.67 19.67 -16.21
C VAL A 606 -4.16 20.19 -17.56
N GLN A 607 -3.26 20.23 -18.54
CA GLN A 607 -3.54 20.70 -19.89
C GLN A 607 -3.18 19.61 -20.90
N LEU A 608 -3.88 19.61 -22.03
CA LEU A 608 -3.61 18.71 -23.15
C LEU A 608 -2.84 19.47 -24.21
N ALA A 609 -1.77 18.88 -24.73
CA ALA A 609 -0.95 19.40 -25.82
C ALA A 609 -0.74 18.34 -26.90
N ASN A 610 -0.29 18.75 -28.09
CA ASN A 610 0.07 17.87 -29.21
C ASN A 610 -0.99 16.79 -29.52
N VAL A 611 -2.26 17.20 -29.51
CA VAL A 611 -3.41 16.31 -29.71
C VAL A 611 -3.47 15.84 -31.16
N SER A 612 -3.51 14.52 -31.34
CA SER A 612 -3.75 13.85 -32.62
C SER A 612 -4.98 12.96 -32.48
N CYS A 613 -6.09 13.38 -33.09
CA CYS A 613 -7.37 12.66 -33.14
C CYS A 613 -7.71 12.23 -34.57
N THR A 614 -6.79 11.54 -35.25
CA THR A 614 -7.02 11.11 -36.65
C THR A 614 -7.71 9.75 -36.69
N SER A 615 -8.65 9.54 -37.61
CA SER A 615 -9.34 8.24 -37.78
C SER A 615 -8.40 7.09 -38.17
N ASN A 616 -7.23 7.40 -38.72
CA ASN A 616 -6.27 6.40 -39.21
C ASN A 616 -5.21 5.98 -38.18
N PHE A 617 -5.04 6.75 -37.10
CA PHE A 617 -4.04 6.45 -36.05
C PHE A 617 -4.68 6.49 -34.67
N PRO A 618 -4.23 5.65 -33.72
CA PRO A 618 -4.73 5.71 -32.35
C PRO A 618 -4.57 7.12 -31.77
N PRO A 619 -5.61 7.68 -31.13
CA PRO A 619 -5.53 8.96 -30.45
C PRO A 619 -4.30 9.07 -29.56
N LYS A 620 -3.57 10.17 -29.72
CA LYS A 620 -2.35 10.45 -28.98
C LYS A 620 -2.29 11.91 -28.59
N PHE A 621 -1.86 12.20 -27.36
CA PHE A 621 -1.71 13.55 -26.85
C PHE A 621 -0.70 13.59 -25.71
N ASP A 622 -0.20 14.79 -25.42
CA ASP A 622 0.66 15.05 -24.27
C ASP A 622 -0.17 15.60 -23.11
N LEU A 623 0.04 15.05 -21.93
CA LEU A 623 -0.45 15.61 -20.67
C LEU A 623 0.62 16.55 -20.10
N VAL A 624 0.28 17.83 -20.00
CA VAL A 624 1.11 18.86 -19.36
C VAL A 624 0.58 19.08 -17.95
N LEU A 625 1.42 18.79 -16.96
CA LEU A 625 1.12 18.96 -15.55
C LEU A 625 1.87 20.19 -15.05
N SER A 626 1.15 21.16 -14.50
CA SER A 626 1.74 22.32 -13.84
C SER A 626 1.28 22.39 -12.40
N ALA A 627 2.23 22.58 -11.48
CA ALA A 627 1.97 22.56 -10.05
C ALA A 627 2.77 23.62 -9.30
N SER A 628 2.21 24.12 -8.19
CA SER A 628 2.92 25.00 -7.26
C SER A 628 2.42 24.78 -5.83
N TYR A 629 3.24 25.16 -4.85
CA TYR A 629 2.87 25.08 -3.44
C TYR A 629 2.20 26.38 -3.00
N THR A 630 1.00 26.28 -2.44
CA THR A 630 0.17 27.41 -1.97
C THR A 630 -0.06 27.38 -0.46
N GLY A 631 0.54 26.44 0.26
CA GLY A 631 0.42 26.32 1.71
C GLY A 631 1.25 27.35 2.49
N ASN A 632 1.18 27.24 3.82
CA ASN A 632 1.74 28.23 4.74
C ASN A 632 3.28 28.17 4.88
N ARG A 633 3.93 27.18 4.25
CA ARG A 633 5.38 26.95 4.33
C ARG A 633 6.09 27.58 3.12
N LYS A 634 7.41 27.81 3.22
CA LYS A 634 8.20 28.31 2.07
C LYS A 634 8.23 27.31 0.90
N VAL A 635 8.26 26.02 1.22
CA VAL A 635 8.25 24.87 0.30
C VAL A 635 7.52 23.71 0.97
N SER A 636 6.93 22.82 0.17
CA SER A 636 6.34 21.55 0.64
C SER A 636 7.41 20.58 1.18
N ASN A 637 6.97 19.43 1.72
CA ASN A 637 7.84 18.25 1.80
C ASN A 637 7.94 17.58 0.41
N MET A 638 8.37 16.31 0.37
CA MET A 638 8.14 15.46 -0.77
C MET A 638 6.66 15.47 -1.16
N ALA A 639 6.38 15.73 -2.43
CA ALA A 639 5.04 15.71 -3.01
C ALA A 639 4.92 14.60 -4.05
N ILE A 640 3.73 14.02 -4.14
CA ILE A 640 3.41 12.99 -5.14
C ILE A 640 2.31 13.53 -6.04
N ILE A 641 2.48 13.42 -7.36
CA ILE A 641 1.41 13.59 -8.34
C ILE A 641 0.99 12.21 -8.84
N ASP A 642 -0.23 11.82 -8.49
CA ASP A 642 -0.88 10.57 -8.89
C ASP A 642 -1.83 10.84 -10.06
N VAL A 643 -1.46 10.36 -11.25
CA VAL A 643 -2.25 10.47 -12.48
C VAL A 643 -2.95 9.15 -12.74
N LYS A 644 -4.28 9.12 -12.63
CA LYS A 644 -5.08 8.00 -13.12
C LYS A 644 -5.15 8.04 -14.65
N MET A 645 -4.92 6.91 -15.31
CA MET A 645 -5.05 6.78 -16.76
C MET A 645 -6.51 6.62 -17.18
N LEU A 646 -6.86 7.18 -18.34
CA LEU A 646 -8.15 6.94 -19.00
C LEU A 646 -8.28 5.47 -19.38
N SER A 647 -9.50 4.93 -19.36
CA SER A 647 -9.79 3.56 -19.80
C SER A 647 -9.34 3.36 -21.25
N GLY A 648 -8.54 2.32 -21.49
CA GLY A 648 -8.01 2.00 -22.82
C GLY A 648 -6.80 2.83 -23.26
N PHE A 649 -6.29 3.74 -22.43
CA PHE A 649 -5.08 4.52 -22.72
C PHE A 649 -3.87 4.04 -21.91
N VAL A 650 -2.68 4.16 -22.50
CA VAL A 650 -1.41 3.80 -21.88
C VAL A 650 -0.38 4.92 -22.04
N PRO A 651 0.54 5.12 -21.07
CA PRO A 651 1.60 6.08 -21.24
C PRO A 651 2.66 5.58 -22.23
N VAL A 652 3.17 6.50 -23.03
CA VAL A 652 4.30 6.23 -23.91
C VAL A 652 5.57 6.11 -23.08
N ARG A 653 6.14 4.90 -22.99
CA ARG A 653 7.29 4.61 -22.11
C ARG A 653 8.50 5.51 -22.38
N SER A 654 8.75 5.89 -23.63
CA SER A 654 9.88 6.74 -23.99
C SER A 654 9.76 8.18 -23.49
N SER A 655 8.54 8.74 -23.38
CA SER A 655 8.34 10.07 -22.80
C SER A 655 8.57 10.08 -21.30
N LEU A 656 8.16 9.02 -20.58
CA LEU A 656 8.40 8.90 -19.14
C LEU A 656 9.90 8.77 -18.81
N LYS A 657 10.67 8.02 -19.63
CA LYS A 657 12.12 7.92 -19.46
C LYS A 657 12.82 9.29 -19.59
N LYS A 658 12.30 10.20 -20.42
CA LYS A 658 12.86 11.56 -20.56
C LYS A 658 12.75 12.37 -19.28
N LEU A 659 11.72 12.12 -18.48
CA LEU A 659 11.51 12.77 -17.18
C LEU A 659 12.44 12.22 -16.09
N GLN A 660 13.26 11.20 -16.37
CA GLN A 660 14.18 10.60 -15.39
C GLN A 660 15.65 11.00 -15.61
N TYR A 661 15.94 11.94 -16.52
CA TYR A 661 17.30 12.46 -16.77
C TYR A 661 17.71 13.54 -15.74
N GLN A 662 19.03 13.75 -15.57
CA GLN A 662 19.68 14.48 -14.46
C GLN A 662 19.31 15.97 -14.23
N ASN A 663 18.38 16.55 -14.99
CA ASN A 663 17.87 17.92 -14.79
C ASN A 663 16.34 18.01 -14.80
N SER A 664 15.66 16.87 -14.63
CA SER A 664 14.20 16.82 -14.52
C SER A 664 13.74 17.34 -13.17
N VAL A 665 12.54 17.92 -13.14
CA VAL A 665 11.84 18.27 -11.89
C VAL A 665 11.33 17.00 -11.17
N VAL A 666 11.22 15.89 -11.91
CA VAL A 666 10.71 14.61 -11.42
C VAL A 666 11.87 13.72 -10.98
N ASP A 667 11.89 13.34 -9.70
CA ASP A 667 12.96 12.51 -9.12
C ASP A 667 12.76 11.01 -9.46
N ARG A 668 11.49 10.59 -9.53
CA ARG A 668 11.11 9.19 -9.79
C ARG A 668 9.73 9.11 -10.45
N VAL A 669 9.55 8.07 -11.29
CA VAL A 669 8.28 7.71 -11.92
C VAL A 669 8.02 6.25 -11.67
N ASP A 670 6.85 5.91 -11.13
CA ASP A 670 6.37 4.54 -10.99
C ASP A 670 5.03 4.37 -11.70
N ILE A 671 4.77 3.19 -12.25
CA ILE A 671 3.49 2.83 -12.90
C ILE A 671 2.91 1.66 -12.13
N LYS A 672 1.70 1.82 -11.58
CA LYS A 672 1.02 0.78 -10.78
C LYS A 672 -0.48 0.85 -11.00
N ASN A 673 -1.13 -0.28 -11.29
CA ASN A 673 -2.59 -0.42 -11.36
C ASN A 673 -3.30 0.66 -12.22
N ASN A 674 -2.77 1.00 -13.40
CA ASN A 674 -3.28 2.07 -14.28
C ASN A 674 -3.12 3.50 -13.74
N HIS A 675 -2.23 3.70 -12.76
CA HIS A 675 -1.81 5.00 -12.26
C HIS A 675 -0.33 5.25 -12.58
N ILE A 676 0.03 6.51 -12.78
CA ILE A 676 1.40 6.99 -12.94
C ILE A 676 1.70 7.93 -11.78
N LEU A 677 2.78 7.62 -11.07
CA LEU A 677 3.12 8.24 -9.79
C LEU A 677 4.43 9.01 -10.00
N PHE A 678 4.35 10.34 -9.95
CA PHE A 678 5.49 11.24 -10.07
C PHE A 678 5.92 11.71 -8.68
N TYR A 679 7.17 11.47 -8.33
CA TYR A 679 7.75 11.88 -7.05
C TYR A 679 8.54 13.17 -7.25
N LEU A 680 8.27 14.14 -6.38
CA LEU A 680 8.92 15.44 -6.35
C LEU A 680 9.51 15.66 -4.96
N GLN A 681 10.81 15.88 -4.84
CA GLN A 681 11.50 16.06 -3.57
C GLN A 681 10.94 17.26 -2.77
N LYS A 682 10.56 18.33 -3.47
CA LYS A 682 9.86 19.50 -2.92
C LYS A 682 9.18 20.28 -4.02
N VAL A 683 8.14 21.02 -3.65
CA VAL A 683 7.47 21.99 -4.51
C VAL A 683 7.48 23.34 -3.81
N SER A 684 7.86 24.37 -4.55
CA SER A 684 7.90 25.75 -4.06
C SER A 684 6.70 26.54 -4.55
N GLN A 685 6.59 27.80 -4.12
CA GLN A 685 5.60 28.73 -4.67
C GLN A 685 5.83 29.03 -6.16
N LYS A 686 7.05 28.83 -6.68
CA LYS A 686 7.32 28.90 -8.11
C LYS A 686 6.71 27.69 -8.81
N GLU A 687 5.92 27.96 -9.83
CA GLU A 687 5.31 26.93 -10.67
C GLU A 687 6.36 26.07 -11.36
N ILE A 688 6.14 24.76 -11.27
CA ILE A 688 6.86 23.74 -12.02
C ILE A 688 5.93 23.14 -13.08
N SER A 689 6.48 22.75 -14.22
CA SER A 689 5.71 22.12 -15.28
C SER A 689 6.52 21.04 -15.98
N PHE A 690 5.88 19.92 -16.30
CA PHE A 690 6.45 18.84 -17.11
C PHE A 690 5.36 18.09 -17.86
N SER A 691 5.74 17.34 -18.89
CA SER A 691 4.76 16.62 -19.72
C SER A 691 5.19 15.21 -20.10
N PHE A 692 4.21 14.37 -20.41
CA PHE A 692 4.41 13.04 -20.96
C PHE A 692 3.31 12.68 -21.96
N SER A 693 3.61 11.79 -22.90
CA SER A 693 2.68 11.39 -23.94
C SER A 693 1.84 10.19 -23.50
N VAL A 694 0.58 10.18 -23.95
CA VAL A 694 -0.40 9.13 -23.75
C VAL A 694 -0.98 8.73 -25.10
N GLU A 695 -1.19 7.43 -25.30
CA GLU A 695 -1.76 6.87 -26.53
C GLU A 695 -2.88 5.86 -26.24
N GLN A 696 -3.87 5.81 -27.12
CA GLN A 696 -4.96 4.85 -27.01
C GLN A 696 -4.48 3.46 -27.41
N SER A 697 -4.57 2.51 -26.50
CA SER A 697 -4.29 1.09 -26.74
C SER A 697 -5.54 0.32 -27.16
N LEU A 698 -6.71 0.68 -26.61
CA LEU A 698 -7.98 0.03 -26.89
C LEU A 698 -9.09 1.08 -27.07
N PRO A 699 -9.99 0.90 -28.06
CA PRO A 699 -11.08 1.84 -28.30
C PRO A 699 -12.12 1.76 -27.18
N VAL A 700 -12.30 2.90 -26.52
CA VAL A 700 -13.32 3.16 -25.49
C VAL A 700 -14.04 4.45 -25.88
N SER A 701 -15.35 4.47 -25.69
CA SER A 701 -16.25 5.60 -25.97
C SER A 701 -17.00 5.99 -24.70
N ASP A 702 -17.57 7.20 -24.70
CA ASP A 702 -18.24 7.77 -23.53
C ASP A 702 -17.32 7.86 -22.28
N ILE A 703 -16.00 7.99 -22.52
CA ILE A 703 -14.93 7.98 -21.51
C ILE A 703 -15.19 9.03 -20.44
N LYS A 704 -15.10 8.63 -19.17
CA LYS A 704 -15.31 9.53 -18.04
C LYS A 704 -14.03 10.30 -17.73
N PRO A 705 -14.14 11.55 -17.23
CA PRO A 705 -12.99 12.26 -16.68
C PRO A 705 -12.32 11.44 -15.57
N VAL A 706 -11.00 11.49 -15.53
CA VAL A 706 -10.19 10.81 -14.51
C VAL A 706 -9.42 11.83 -13.67
N PRO A 707 -9.24 11.57 -12.36
CA PRO A 707 -8.58 12.48 -11.46
C PRO A 707 -7.06 12.48 -11.65
N VAL A 708 -6.46 13.65 -11.40
CA VAL A 708 -5.05 13.82 -11.05
C VAL A 708 -5.01 14.38 -9.64
N HIS A 709 -4.28 13.69 -8.76
CA HIS A 709 -4.22 14.01 -7.34
C HIS A 709 -2.79 14.33 -6.94
N MET A 710 -2.56 15.54 -6.47
CA MET A 710 -1.30 15.96 -5.88
C MET A 710 -1.44 16.05 -4.37
N TYR A 711 -0.48 15.55 -3.60
CA TYR A 711 -0.49 15.67 -2.14
C TYR A 711 0.92 15.71 -1.55
N ASP A 712 1.06 16.33 -0.37
CA ASP A 712 2.25 16.22 0.46
C ASP A 712 2.30 14.84 1.12
N TYR A 713 3.45 14.18 1.06
CA TYR A 713 3.60 12.80 1.51
C TYR A 713 3.46 12.62 3.04
N TYR A 714 3.79 13.64 3.83
CA TYR A 714 3.74 13.57 5.30
C TYR A 714 2.54 14.32 5.87
N GLU A 715 2.00 15.27 5.12
CA GLU A 715 0.83 16.08 5.47
C GLU A 715 -0.23 15.90 4.39
N THR A 716 -0.84 14.72 4.31
CA THR A 716 -1.77 14.34 3.22
C THR A 716 -3.03 15.22 3.13
N ASP A 717 -3.29 16.04 4.15
CA ASP A 717 -4.34 17.05 4.15
C ASP A 717 -3.99 18.29 3.30
N GLU A 718 -2.71 18.47 2.95
CA GLU A 718 -2.28 19.36 1.88
C GLU A 718 -2.30 18.62 0.55
N TYR A 719 -3.32 18.87 -0.26
CA TYR A 719 -3.55 18.26 -1.57
C TYR A 719 -4.15 19.23 -2.59
N ALA A 720 -4.01 18.90 -3.87
CA ALA A 720 -4.76 19.52 -4.96
C ALA A 720 -5.33 18.43 -5.88
N LEU A 721 -6.51 18.71 -6.42
CA LEU A 721 -7.21 17.83 -7.33
C LEU A 721 -7.45 18.54 -8.66
N ALA A 722 -7.18 17.84 -9.74
CA ALA A 722 -7.57 18.21 -11.08
C ALA A 722 -8.21 16.99 -11.76
N GLU A 723 -8.85 17.19 -12.90
CA GLU A 723 -9.30 16.12 -13.78
C GLU A 723 -8.91 16.44 -15.21
N TYR A 724 -8.74 15.40 -16.00
CA TYR A 724 -8.64 15.54 -17.44
C TYR A 724 -9.59 14.56 -18.12
N LYS A 725 -9.96 14.91 -19.34
CA LYS A 725 -10.81 14.12 -20.22
C LYS A 725 -10.05 13.82 -21.49
N THR A 726 -10.50 12.80 -22.20
CA THR A 726 -10.01 12.53 -23.55
C THR A 726 -10.27 13.75 -24.46
N PRO A 727 -9.30 14.15 -25.31
CA PRO A 727 -9.51 15.26 -26.26
C PRO A 727 -10.37 14.85 -27.47
N CYS A 728 -10.51 13.54 -27.70
CA CYS A 728 -11.37 12.88 -28.66
C CYS A 728 -12.32 11.95 -27.87
#